data_AF-A0A7C2V2Z7-F1
#
_entry.id   AF-A0A7C2V2Z7-F1
#
_cell.length_a   1.000
_cell.length_b   1.000
_cell.length_c   1.000
_cell.angle_alpha   90.00
_cell.angle_beta   90.00
_cell.angle_gamma   90.00
#
_symmetry.space_group_name_H-M   'P 1'
#
loop_
_entity.id
_entity.type
_entity.pdbx_description
1 polymer ?
#
loop_
_entity_poly.entity_id
_entity_poly.type
_entity_poly.pdbx_seq_one_letter_code
_entity_poly.pdbx_strand_id
1 'polypeptide(L)'
;MRPIRLELENFTVYRGKHSIDFSPLSFFVIKGRTGAGKSSIIDAICYALYGRVPRYGGEKAHKHLLSRGQSSMYVSLEFSVRGNYYRVDRAYSQSKSVGQSTYRFYENGKPIPLRESELNERIKEILRLDYETFTKVILLPQNQFDRFLKPEDEKERRKILNSLLGFSGLFDAIKERIKEEYRALEHSISAKNERLIQLSQADENAITKLEGDIRSLEGQYGELKNKKTELQKLLEICKRRDDLEQERLEIEERLRDLSEAENEVEEKKKRLKLAVELLPYKPRIEEYERIKGQEEGYIRERQKKERDYSLYSDELKVVEEEFKKIEEEFKRLEEYNKKILKLNNVLQMVESYKETEREREELKGRLEKIEEGLVKVKKEEEDCKERLSKGENLTKEVQEKIKDYEEKGVEEKIKSIGELKEKLKRLEDLEREKRKVLEEINKERKELEVKERALEEKDKERQGLEERIREFQEELENLRLSLQEEVSLVSQRMDMESMLRKAIEMEGLRGEGRRLEDKLRDVEGVLKGLEEELFELENRRLEIYAMELRASLKEGDVCPVCGGVVGHVHEVSLKEDLQSLLNRLKELQDKKSYYERERASLEAQLNLLKEKERTLIEELKGHDRQSMEFELSRLKERLEEIEKEKALVQEREREIKELKEREEKVLKDVEGLRVELERIKEGLRHKESRLEQAIKESEGLSSSLPDEPSRVEQYIKDVERDYEELKGLREKERKYLERLKELREELSQKEKRRVELEKEREGLIEQIKEKGERLKRLEEDIKAQIGEAYSHLLEQRVKRAVEDLTRKIKQIQEDYQKVSKYKQDIELKVEGLKSDIRNIENNLLNLKRQKEGVAKELYELYERFGSLEEAEKYMLDQEGIERLRQEVEQYEREKDKLSERREEIEKSLRELEGLPKTEKVEEELSKVEKGIHDNREAYGHLQRSLEELKRLVEERKSIERELQELKQMESLYERLRKDFKDDEFPEYVSQIMLSNIAERGSYYLFKFTSGQFTFEIVDGDLYVMDHHTGHHRPVSSLSGGETFLASLSLAFAVADILSQNAPLESLFIDEGFGSLDRETRESLGEFFEIIKQSTNRMVGIITHVEDIADKFSQRIDVEKKGASATIKVIY
;
A
#
# COMPACT_ATOMS: atom_id res chain seq x y z
N MET A 1 -27.92 39.66 -5.54
CA MET A 1 -29.32 39.79 -5.92
C MET A 1 -29.62 41.26 -5.97
N ARG A 2 -30.09 41.75 -7.12
CA ARG A 2 -30.54 43.11 -7.34
C ARG A 2 -31.96 43.03 -7.91
N PRO A 3 -32.99 43.56 -7.23
CA PRO A 3 -34.33 43.60 -7.79
C PRO A 3 -34.37 44.53 -9.00
N ILE A 4 -35.12 44.15 -10.02
CA ILE A 4 -35.28 44.88 -11.28
C ILE A 4 -36.69 45.43 -11.36
N ARG A 5 -37.69 44.57 -11.15
CA ARG A 5 -39.10 44.96 -11.23
C ARG A 5 -39.95 44.13 -10.27
N LEU A 6 -40.89 44.79 -9.60
CA LEU A 6 -41.86 44.15 -8.72
C LEU A 6 -43.27 44.53 -9.17
N GLU A 7 -44.09 43.52 -9.44
CA GLU A 7 -45.51 43.67 -9.76
C GLU A 7 -46.37 43.05 -8.66
N LEU A 8 -47.39 43.80 -8.23
CA LEU A 8 -48.28 43.45 -7.13
C LEU A 8 -49.73 43.58 -7.58
N GLU A 9 -50.55 42.58 -7.27
CA GLU A 9 -52.00 42.66 -7.43
C GLU A 9 -52.69 42.12 -6.17
N ASN A 10 -53.51 42.97 -5.53
CA ASN A 10 -54.31 42.61 -4.35
C ASN A 10 -53.51 42.02 -3.18
N PHE A 11 -52.30 42.51 -2.97
CA PHE A 11 -51.36 42.06 -1.93
C PHE A 11 -51.32 43.03 -0.75
N THR A 12 -51.70 42.55 0.43
CA THR A 12 -51.81 43.27 1.72
C THR A 12 -52.67 44.54 1.61
N VAL A 13 -52.06 45.73 1.65
CA VAL A 13 -52.70 47.04 1.52
C VAL A 13 -52.79 47.55 0.08
N TYR A 14 -52.11 46.90 -0.87
CA TYR A 14 -52.09 47.28 -2.29
C TYR A 14 -53.24 46.60 -3.05
N ARG A 15 -54.34 47.33 -3.26
CA ARG A 15 -55.51 46.88 -4.03
C ARG A 15 -55.36 47.21 -5.51
N GLY A 16 -55.74 46.29 -6.40
CA GLY A 16 -55.52 46.43 -7.84
C GLY A 16 -54.05 46.22 -8.23
N LYS A 17 -53.70 46.53 -9.48
CA LYS A 17 -52.35 46.34 -10.02
C LYS A 17 -51.43 47.51 -9.70
N HIS A 18 -50.26 47.22 -9.16
CA HIS A 18 -49.17 48.16 -8.89
C HIS A 18 -47.86 47.59 -9.45
N SER A 19 -46.98 48.46 -9.95
CA SER A 19 -45.66 48.07 -10.47
C SER A 19 -44.61 49.05 -9.96
N ILE A 20 -43.45 48.52 -9.56
CA ILE A 20 -42.27 49.29 -9.17
C ILE A 20 -41.11 48.85 -10.05
N ASP A 21 -40.47 49.79 -10.74
CA ASP A 21 -39.23 49.55 -11.47
C ASP A 21 -38.06 49.98 -10.59
N PHE A 22 -37.21 49.02 -10.22
CA PHE A 22 -36.01 49.22 -9.41
C PHE A 22 -34.75 49.42 -10.27
N SER A 23 -34.82 49.17 -11.58
CA SER A 23 -33.67 49.27 -12.50
C SER A 23 -32.92 50.60 -12.41
N PRO A 24 -33.60 51.77 -12.42
CA PRO A 24 -32.93 53.08 -12.31
C PRO A 24 -32.57 53.47 -10.87
N LEU A 25 -32.97 52.67 -9.87
CA LEU A 25 -32.71 52.95 -8.47
C LEU A 25 -31.36 52.35 -8.05
N SER A 26 -30.52 53.14 -7.40
CA SER A 26 -29.26 52.67 -6.81
C SER A 26 -29.16 53.04 -5.33
N PHE A 27 -29.60 54.25 -4.98
CA PHE A 27 -29.61 54.74 -3.61
C PHE A 27 -30.90 55.51 -3.36
N PHE A 28 -31.88 54.87 -2.71
CA PHE A 28 -33.24 55.38 -2.63
C PHE A 28 -33.89 55.18 -1.26
N VAL A 29 -34.96 55.94 -1.03
CA VAL A 29 -35.77 55.85 0.19
C VAL A 29 -37.21 55.43 -0.11
N ILE A 30 -37.81 54.60 0.75
CA ILE A 30 -39.24 54.28 0.77
C ILE A 30 -39.90 55.12 1.87
N LYS A 31 -40.60 56.20 1.47
CA LYS A 31 -41.22 57.19 2.34
C LYS A 31 -42.71 56.93 2.54
N GLY A 32 -43.24 57.22 3.72
CA GLY A 32 -44.68 57.12 4.03
C GLY A 32 -44.95 57.09 5.54
N ARG A 33 -46.19 57.37 5.96
CA ARG A 33 -46.55 57.34 7.39
C ARG A 33 -46.48 55.91 7.96
N THR A 34 -46.33 55.77 9.27
CA THR A 34 -46.38 54.45 9.95
C THR A 34 -47.68 53.74 9.61
N GLY A 35 -47.59 52.48 9.19
CA GLY A 35 -48.75 51.70 8.73
C GLY A 35 -49.29 52.08 7.34
N ALA A 36 -48.57 52.86 6.53
CA ALA A 36 -48.96 53.20 5.15
C ALA A 36 -48.76 52.06 4.14
N GLY A 37 -47.94 51.04 4.46
CA GLY A 37 -47.68 49.90 3.57
C GLY A 37 -46.24 49.72 3.09
N LYS A 38 -45.28 50.48 3.63
CA LYS A 38 -43.87 50.46 3.18
C LYS A 38 -43.23 49.07 3.27
N SER A 39 -43.28 48.44 4.45
CA SER A 39 -42.76 47.08 4.64
C SER A 39 -43.52 46.02 3.83
N SER A 40 -44.68 46.36 3.22
CA SER A 40 -45.42 45.42 2.37
C SER A 40 -44.76 45.24 1.01
N ILE A 41 -43.94 46.20 0.58
CA ILE A 41 -43.09 46.09 -0.61
C ILE A 41 -42.01 45.02 -0.35
N ILE A 42 -41.38 45.06 0.82
CA ILE A 42 -40.39 44.08 1.25
C ILE A 42 -41.00 42.70 1.46
N ASP A 43 -42.15 42.62 2.11
CA ASP A 43 -42.89 41.37 2.24
C ASP A 43 -43.19 40.74 0.88
N ALA A 44 -43.48 41.53 -0.15
CA ALA A 44 -43.72 41.00 -1.47
C ALA A 44 -42.45 40.43 -2.13
N ILE A 45 -41.29 41.06 -1.92
CA ILE A 45 -39.99 40.53 -2.38
C ILE A 45 -39.70 39.20 -1.68
N CYS A 46 -39.83 39.15 -0.34
CA CYS A 46 -39.67 37.91 0.42
C CYS A 46 -40.64 36.82 -0.02
N TYR A 47 -41.91 37.20 -0.22
CA TYR A 47 -42.94 36.27 -0.63
C TYR A 47 -42.63 35.69 -2.01
N ALA A 48 -42.23 36.53 -2.98
CA ALA A 48 -41.84 36.07 -4.30
C ALA A 48 -40.68 35.06 -4.21
N LEU A 49 -39.63 35.38 -3.47
CA LEU A 49 -38.45 34.52 -3.37
C LEU A 49 -38.71 33.24 -2.56
N TYR A 50 -39.17 33.35 -1.33
CA TYR A 50 -39.19 32.23 -0.38
C TYR A 50 -40.59 31.72 -0.03
N GLY A 51 -41.65 32.35 -0.56
CA GLY A 51 -43.04 32.01 -0.24
C GLY A 51 -43.45 32.40 1.19
N ARG A 52 -42.59 33.10 1.92
CA ARG A 52 -42.74 33.50 3.33
C ARG A 52 -42.55 35.00 3.47
N VAL A 53 -43.10 35.58 4.53
CA VAL A 53 -42.93 37.00 4.85
C VAL A 53 -42.46 37.18 6.29
N PRO A 54 -41.58 38.15 6.58
CA PRO A 54 -41.07 38.40 7.94
C PRO A 54 -42.16 38.67 8.98
N ARG A 55 -43.25 39.36 8.59
CA ARG A 55 -44.35 39.73 9.51
C ARG A 55 -45.21 38.58 10.01
N TYR A 56 -45.18 37.42 9.34
CA TYR A 56 -45.96 36.24 9.68
C TYR A 56 -45.03 35.02 9.62
N GLY A 57 -44.26 34.81 10.69
CA GLY A 57 -43.12 33.87 10.77
C GLY A 57 -43.43 32.36 10.72
N GLY A 58 -44.37 31.90 9.90
CA GLY A 58 -44.68 30.46 9.74
C GLY A 58 -46.07 30.18 9.18
N GLU A 59 -46.26 28.98 8.60
CA GLU A 59 -47.28 28.54 7.62
C GLU A 59 -48.73 29.08 7.75
N LYS A 60 -49.35 29.32 6.58
CA LYS A 60 -50.70 29.90 6.30
C LYS A 60 -50.80 31.44 6.22
N ALA A 61 -49.72 32.13 5.84
CA ALA A 61 -49.73 33.58 5.61
C ALA A 61 -50.66 34.03 4.46
N HIS A 62 -50.99 33.17 3.48
CA HIS A 62 -51.72 33.56 2.25
C HIS A 62 -53.07 34.27 2.50
N LYS A 63 -53.84 33.86 3.53
CA LYS A 63 -55.12 34.50 3.88
C LYS A 63 -54.93 35.89 4.49
N HIS A 64 -53.81 36.11 5.17
CA HIS A 64 -53.44 37.39 5.78
C HIS A 64 -52.78 38.34 4.78
N LEU A 65 -52.18 37.79 3.72
CA LEU A 65 -51.57 38.53 2.62
C LEU A 65 -52.56 38.97 1.54
N LEU A 66 -53.72 38.31 1.41
CA LEU A 66 -54.77 38.71 0.46
C LEU A 66 -55.47 39.99 0.93
N SER A 67 -55.56 41.00 0.06
CA SER A 67 -56.29 42.24 0.37
C SER A 67 -57.75 41.96 0.71
N ARG A 68 -58.25 42.56 1.81
CA ARG A 68 -59.66 42.40 2.24
C ARG A 68 -60.65 42.70 1.12
N GLY A 69 -61.55 41.74 0.84
CA GLY A 69 -62.60 41.83 -0.17
C GLY A 69 -62.21 41.31 -1.55
N GLN A 70 -60.98 40.82 -1.73
CA GLN A 70 -60.50 40.22 -2.98
C GLN A 70 -60.51 38.69 -2.89
N SER A 71 -60.62 38.01 -4.03
CA SER A 71 -60.61 36.55 -4.14
C SER A 71 -59.30 35.99 -4.72
N SER A 72 -58.37 36.84 -5.17
CA SER A 72 -57.05 36.44 -5.64
C SER A 72 -56.00 37.52 -5.46
N MET A 73 -54.73 37.10 -5.29
CA MET A 73 -53.54 37.95 -5.29
C MET A 73 -52.47 37.41 -6.22
N TYR A 74 -51.60 38.30 -6.70
CA TYR A 74 -50.47 37.99 -7.57
C TYR A 74 -49.25 38.84 -7.19
N VAL A 75 -48.07 38.23 -7.18
CA VAL A 75 -46.79 38.88 -6.96
C VAL A 75 -45.79 38.35 -7.99
N SER A 76 -45.14 39.24 -8.73
CA SER A 76 -44.05 38.89 -9.65
C SER A 76 -42.82 39.71 -9.32
N LEU A 77 -41.67 39.05 -9.23
CA LEU A 77 -40.38 39.68 -8.98
C LEU A 77 -39.39 39.29 -10.08
N GLU A 78 -38.88 40.29 -10.79
CA GLU A 78 -37.73 40.19 -11.67
C GLU A 78 -36.47 40.67 -10.92
N PHE A 79 -35.38 39.90 -10.97
CA PHE A 79 -34.14 40.22 -10.28
C PHE A 79 -32.91 39.68 -11.01
N SER A 80 -31.73 40.25 -10.77
CA SER A 80 -30.45 39.76 -11.28
C SER A 80 -29.52 39.26 -10.19
N VAL A 81 -28.65 38.31 -10.54
CA VAL A 81 -27.57 37.81 -9.69
C VAL A 81 -26.33 37.57 -10.56
N ARG A 82 -25.22 38.29 -10.32
CA ARG A 82 -23.97 38.22 -11.12
C ARG A 82 -24.20 38.37 -12.63
N GLY A 83 -25.17 39.21 -13.02
CA GLY A 83 -25.52 39.44 -14.43
C GLY A 83 -26.49 38.43 -15.05
N ASN A 84 -26.87 37.35 -14.35
CA ASN A 84 -27.96 36.46 -14.79
C ASN A 84 -29.32 37.01 -14.35
N TYR A 85 -30.35 36.85 -15.18
CA TYR A 85 -31.68 37.40 -14.95
C TYR A 85 -32.68 36.31 -14.56
N TYR A 86 -33.49 36.58 -13.55
CA TYR A 86 -34.46 35.64 -12.99
C TYR A 86 -35.82 36.31 -12.80
N ARG A 87 -36.90 35.54 -12.96
CA ARG A 87 -38.26 35.97 -12.60
C ARG A 87 -38.99 34.90 -11.83
N VAL A 88 -39.65 35.30 -10.74
CA VAL A 88 -40.52 34.43 -9.95
C VAL A 88 -41.92 35.04 -9.88
N ASP A 89 -42.92 34.27 -10.30
CA ASP A 89 -44.33 34.62 -10.17
C ASP A 89 -44.96 33.75 -9.08
N ARG A 90 -45.73 34.34 -8.16
CA ARG A 90 -46.56 33.64 -7.19
C ARG A 90 -47.97 34.21 -7.20
N ALA A 91 -48.96 33.33 -7.30
CA ALA A 91 -50.37 33.70 -7.26
C ALA A 91 -51.12 32.84 -6.22
N TYR A 92 -52.16 33.40 -5.64
CA TYR A 92 -53.05 32.70 -4.73
C TYR A 92 -54.50 33.10 -5.00
N SER A 93 -55.40 32.13 -5.13
CA SER A 93 -56.84 32.35 -5.31
C SER A 93 -57.65 31.59 -4.27
N GLN A 94 -58.69 32.24 -3.74
CA GLN A 94 -59.61 31.68 -2.76
C GLN A 94 -60.98 31.41 -3.42
N SER A 95 -61.28 30.12 -3.65
CA SER A 95 -62.61 29.63 -4.04
C SER A 95 -63.39 29.19 -2.79
N LYS A 96 -64.72 28.98 -2.90
CA LYS A 96 -65.75 28.83 -1.84
C LYS A 96 -65.48 27.82 -0.69
N SER A 97 -64.31 27.16 -0.65
CA SER A 97 -63.87 26.36 0.50
C SER A 97 -62.38 25.96 0.50
N VAL A 98 -61.63 26.12 -0.59
CA VAL A 98 -60.19 25.77 -0.69
C VAL A 98 -59.41 26.88 -1.41
N GLY A 99 -58.30 27.32 -0.82
CA GLY A 99 -57.37 28.25 -1.46
C GLY A 99 -56.33 27.51 -2.29
N GLN A 100 -56.05 27.97 -3.52
CA GLN A 100 -55.08 27.39 -4.44
C GLN A 100 -53.93 28.39 -4.67
N SER A 101 -52.70 27.96 -4.38
CA SER A 101 -51.47 28.68 -4.75
C SER A 101 -50.88 28.14 -6.06
N THR A 102 -50.30 29.01 -6.86
CA THR A 102 -49.57 28.66 -8.09
C THR A 102 -48.30 29.49 -8.19
N TYR A 103 -47.28 28.97 -8.86
CA TYR A 103 -46.00 29.65 -9.03
C TYR A 103 -45.42 29.38 -10.42
N ARG A 104 -44.54 30.27 -10.89
CA ARG A 104 -43.76 30.09 -12.13
C ARG A 104 -42.35 30.66 -11.93
N PHE A 105 -41.38 30.04 -12.56
CA PHE A 105 -39.99 30.45 -12.51
C PHE A 105 -39.40 30.58 -13.91
N TYR A 106 -38.60 31.62 -14.12
CA TYR A 106 -37.91 31.88 -15.37
C TYR A 106 -36.44 32.20 -15.10
N GLU A 107 -35.57 31.65 -15.94
CA GLU A 107 -34.12 31.90 -15.93
C GLU A 107 -33.73 32.41 -17.33
N ASN A 108 -33.15 33.60 -17.38
CA ASN A 108 -32.79 34.32 -18.61
C ASN A 108 -33.94 34.37 -19.64
N GLY A 109 -35.15 34.62 -19.16
CA GLY A 109 -36.38 34.71 -19.96
C GLY A 109 -37.00 33.37 -20.37
N LYS A 110 -36.39 32.23 -20.06
CA LYS A 110 -36.93 30.89 -20.36
C LYS A 110 -37.66 30.31 -19.14
N PRO A 111 -38.90 29.80 -19.28
CA PRO A 111 -39.60 29.15 -18.17
C PRO A 111 -38.90 27.84 -17.80
N ILE A 112 -38.63 27.63 -16.51
CA ILE A 112 -38.10 26.38 -15.98
C ILE A 112 -39.21 25.73 -15.12
N PRO A 113 -39.68 24.53 -15.48
CA PRO A 113 -40.67 23.82 -14.69
C PRO A 113 -40.01 23.28 -13.42
N LEU A 114 -40.46 23.75 -12.25
CA LEU A 114 -40.02 23.30 -10.93
C LEU A 114 -41.25 23.00 -10.07
N ARG A 115 -41.14 22.15 -9.05
CA ARG A 115 -42.08 22.05 -7.92
C ARG A 115 -41.83 23.18 -6.90
N GLU A 116 -42.73 23.45 -5.95
CA GLU A 116 -42.58 24.59 -5.01
C GLU A 116 -41.36 24.43 -4.09
N SER A 117 -41.09 23.20 -3.64
CA SER A 117 -39.88 22.86 -2.88
C SER A 117 -38.61 23.00 -3.73
N GLU A 118 -38.66 22.58 -4.99
CA GLU A 118 -37.57 22.75 -5.95
C GLU A 118 -37.31 24.21 -6.29
N LEU A 119 -38.35 25.04 -6.39
CA LEU A 119 -38.23 26.48 -6.59
C LEU A 119 -37.52 27.13 -5.39
N ASN A 120 -37.92 26.78 -4.17
CA ASN A 120 -37.31 27.33 -2.96
C ASN A 120 -35.83 26.90 -2.82
N GLU A 121 -35.50 25.63 -3.11
CA GLU A 121 -34.11 25.16 -3.14
C GLU A 121 -33.32 25.81 -4.28
N ARG A 122 -33.90 25.95 -5.48
CA ARG A 122 -33.26 26.62 -6.61
C ARG A 122 -32.98 28.09 -6.30
N ILE A 123 -33.89 28.78 -5.61
CA ILE A 123 -33.68 30.15 -5.14
C ILE A 123 -32.58 30.19 -4.07
N LYS A 124 -32.52 29.22 -3.17
CA LYS A 124 -31.43 29.06 -2.18
C LYS A 124 -30.09 28.83 -2.86
N GLU A 125 -30.01 28.05 -3.94
CA GLU A 125 -28.79 27.85 -4.75
C GLU A 125 -28.35 29.14 -5.47
N ILE A 126 -29.29 29.82 -6.13
CA ILE A 126 -29.04 31.06 -6.89
C ILE A 126 -28.56 32.17 -5.96
N LEU A 127 -29.21 32.33 -4.80
CA LEU A 127 -28.89 33.36 -3.83
C LEU A 127 -27.77 32.96 -2.87
N ARG A 128 -27.48 31.66 -2.74
CA ARG A 128 -26.60 31.05 -1.72
C ARG A 128 -26.99 31.41 -0.29
N LEU A 129 -28.26 31.77 -0.07
CA LEU A 129 -28.79 32.23 1.21
C LEU A 129 -30.15 31.58 1.41
N ASP A 130 -30.34 30.97 2.58
CA ASP A 130 -31.66 30.51 3.00
C ASP A 130 -32.54 31.70 3.42
N TYR A 131 -33.82 31.43 3.69
CA TYR A 131 -34.78 32.47 4.07
C TYR A 131 -34.34 33.24 5.31
N GLU A 132 -33.88 32.54 6.34
CA GLU A 132 -33.50 33.18 7.61
C GLU A 132 -32.27 34.07 7.39
N THR A 133 -31.25 33.57 6.68
CA THR A 133 -30.06 34.34 6.33
C THR A 133 -30.41 35.53 5.44
N PHE A 134 -31.29 35.36 4.44
CA PHE A 134 -31.75 36.46 3.56
C PHE A 134 -32.47 37.55 4.35
N THR A 135 -33.37 37.18 5.26
CA THR A 135 -34.11 38.15 6.09
C THR A 135 -33.28 38.80 7.18
N LYS A 136 -32.12 38.22 7.53
CA LYS A 136 -31.18 38.82 8.48
C LYS A 136 -30.19 39.74 7.77
N VAL A 137 -29.68 39.36 6.59
CA VAL A 137 -28.55 40.05 5.91
C VAL A 137 -28.99 41.06 4.85
N ILE A 138 -30.02 40.74 4.04
CA ILE A 138 -30.46 41.62 2.95
C ILE A 138 -31.58 42.55 3.41
N LEU A 139 -32.41 42.08 4.32
CA LEU A 139 -33.41 42.88 5.01
C LEU A 139 -32.88 43.06 6.42
N LEU A 140 -32.95 44.26 6.97
CA LEU A 140 -32.76 44.49 8.40
C LEU A 140 -34.12 44.83 9.00
N PRO A 141 -34.93 43.83 9.41
CA PRO A 141 -36.17 44.09 10.11
C PRO A 141 -35.87 44.56 11.54
N GLN A 142 -36.74 45.42 12.05
CA GLN A 142 -36.66 45.96 13.41
C GLN A 142 -36.39 44.85 14.46
N ASN A 143 -35.38 45.06 15.32
CA ASN A 143 -35.00 44.21 16.46
C ASN A 143 -34.49 42.77 16.16
N GLN A 144 -34.18 42.41 14.90
CA GLN A 144 -33.69 41.05 14.59
C GLN A 144 -32.15 40.90 14.67
N PHE A 145 -31.39 41.94 14.36
CA PHE A 145 -29.93 41.93 14.46
C PHE A 145 -29.41 42.10 15.90
N ASP A 146 -30.26 42.58 16.81
CA ASP A 146 -29.94 42.69 18.24
C ASP A 146 -29.68 41.31 18.86
N ARG A 147 -30.24 40.24 18.28
CA ARG A 147 -30.04 38.86 18.71
C ARG A 147 -28.65 38.31 18.32
N PHE A 148 -27.99 38.90 17.33
CA PHE A 148 -26.58 38.65 17.04
C PHE A 148 -25.65 39.33 18.07
N LEU A 149 -26.05 40.52 18.54
CA LEU A 149 -25.34 41.26 19.60
C LEU A 149 -25.57 40.68 21.01
N LYS A 150 -26.73 40.06 21.23
CA LYS A 150 -27.15 39.46 22.51
C LYS A 150 -27.65 38.03 22.28
N PRO A 151 -26.76 37.07 21.94
CA PRO A 151 -27.15 35.67 21.82
C PRO A 151 -27.53 35.08 23.19
N GLU A 152 -28.40 34.07 23.20
CA GLU A 152 -28.78 33.34 24.43
C GLU A 152 -27.62 32.46 24.93
N ASP A 153 -26.80 31.90 24.03
CA ASP A 153 -25.56 31.17 24.32
C ASP A 153 -24.54 31.21 23.16
N GLU A 154 -23.30 30.75 23.41
CA GLU A 154 -22.24 30.67 22.39
C GLU A 154 -22.62 29.74 21.21
N LYS A 155 -23.43 28.71 21.46
CA LYS A 155 -23.90 27.77 20.43
C LYS A 155 -24.86 28.45 19.44
N GLU A 156 -25.72 29.35 19.89
CA GLU A 156 -26.61 30.14 19.04
C GLU A 156 -25.80 31.10 18.17
N ARG A 157 -24.78 31.79 18.73
CA ARG A 157 -23.87 32.65 17.97
C ARG A 157 -23.10 31.85 16.90
N ARG A 158 -22.54 30.69 17.26
CA ARG A 158 -21.83 29.79 16.34
C ARG A 158 -22.74 29.33 15.20
N LYS A 159 -23.98 28.93 15.51
CA LYS A 159 -24.98 28.55 14.50
C LYS A 159 -25.31 29.71 13.55
N ILE A 160 -25.45 30.92 14.09
CA ILE A 160 -25.71 32.12 13.29
C ILE A 160 -24.52 32.41 12.35
N LEU A 161 -23.28 32.40 12.85
CA LEU A 161 -22.07 32.62 12.05
C LEU A 161 -21.87 31.53 10.97
N ASN A 162 -22.04 30.26 11.32
CA ASN A 162 -21.92 29.15 10.37
C ASN A 162 -23.02 29.18 9.28
N SER A 163 -24.23 29.61 9.62
CA SER A 163 -25.32 29.83 8.65
C SER A 163 -25.03 31.02 7.74
N LEU A 164 -24.58 32.16 8.31
CA LEU A 164 -24.25 33.38 7.56
C LEU A 164 -23.16 33.12 6.52
N LEU A 165 -22.16 32.31 6.85
CA LEU A 165 -20.98 32.06 6.02
C LEU A 165 -21.13 30.86 5.06
N GLY A 166 -22.26 30.14 5.11
CA GLY A 166 -22.51 28.98 4.25
C GLY A 166 -21.74 27.71 4.65
N PHE A 167 -21.28 27.61 5.90
CA PHE A 167 -20.66 26.39 6.45
C PHE A 167 -21.69 25.41 7.02
N SER A 168 -22.98 25.74 6.97
CA SER A 168 -24.07 24.86 7.42
C SER A 168 -24.08 23.54 6.63
N GLY A 169 -23.64 22.46 7.28
CA GLY A 169 -23.57 21.10 6.73
C GLY A 169 -22.20 20.64 6.23
N LEU A 170 -21.22 21.54 6.05
CA LEU A 170 -19.86 21.15 5.63
C LEU A 170 -19.12 20.35 6.72
N PHE A 171 -19.15 20.86 7.96
CA PHE A 171 -18.51 20.19 9.08
C PHE A 171 -19.13 18.82 9.38
N ASP A 172 -20.46 18.68 9.21
CA ASP A 172 -21.16 17.41 9.40
C ASP A 172 -20.78 16.39 8.32
N ALA A 173 -20.64 16.82 7.06
CA ALA A 173 -20.19 15.96 5.97
C ALA A 173 -18.75 15.47 6.18
N ILE A 174 -17.85 16.33 6.68
CA ILE A 174 -16.48 15.96 7.03
C ILE A 174 -16.46 14.95 8.19
N LYS A 175 -17.29 15.15 9.23
CA LYS A 175 -17.41 14.21 10.36
C LYS A 175 -17.83 12.81 9.92
N GLU A 176 -18.84 12.69 9.05
CA GLU A 176 -19.28 11.37 8.56
C GLU A 176 -18.20 10.71 7.68
N ARG A 177 -17.51 11.47 6.81
CA ARG A 177 -16.39 10.94 6.01
C ARG A 177 -15.26 10.37 6.89
N ILE A 178 -14.83 11.11 7.92
CA ILE A 178 -13.78 10.66 8.84
C ILE A 178 -14.17 9.35 9.53
N LYS A 179 -15.44 9.22 9.93
CA LYS A 179 -15.98 8.06 10.64
C LYS A 179 -16.08 6.82 9.75
N GLU A 180 -16.43 6.98 8.48
CA GLU A 180 -16.45 5.89 7.49
C GLU A 180 -15.05 5.33 7.24
N GLU A 181 -14.07 6.21 6.97
CA GLU A 181 -12.67 5.82 6.73
C GLU A 181 -12.04 5.16 7.96
N TYR A 182 -12.29 5.69 9.16
CA TYR A 182 -11.79 5.10 10.41
C TYR A 182 -12.29 3.66 10.62
N ARG A 183 -13.57 3.39 10.34
CA ARG A 183 -14.13 2.02 10.42
C ARG A 183 -13.50 1.07 9.40
N ALA A 184 -13.24 1.55 8.18
CA ALA A 184 -12.58 0.75 7.15
C ALA A 184 -11.14 0.35 7.55
N LEU A 185 -10.42 1.28 8.19
CA LEU A 185 -9.10 1.04 8.76
C LEU A 185 -9.15 0.02 9.91
N GLU A 186 -10.06 0.16 10.87
CA GLU A 186 -10.24 -0.80 11.97
C GLU A 186 -10.49 -2.23 11.44
N HIS A 187 -11.38 -2.38 10.45
CA HIS A 187 -11.65 -3.67 9.82
C HIS A 187 -10.43 -4.27 9.11
N SER A 188 -9.67 -3.44 8.39
CA SER A 188 -8.47 -3.87 7.67
C SER A 188 -7.36 -4.31 8.62
N ILE A 189 -7.13 -3.56 9.69
CA ILE A 189 -6.17 -3.88 10.75
C ILE A 189 -6.58 -5.19 11.44
N SER A 190 -7.86 -5.37 11.77
CA SER A 190 -8.37 -6.60 12.39
C SER A 190 -8.12 -7.82 11.50
N ALA A 191 -8.45 -7.74 10.21
CA ALA A 191 -8.26 -8.85 9.26
C ALA A 191 -6.78 -9.23 9.11
N LYS A 192 -5.88 -8.24 9.08
CA LYS A 192 -4.43 -8.46 8.99
C LYS A 192 -3.88 -9.06 10.29
N ASN A 193 -4.33 -8.62 11.45
CA ASN A 193 -3.97 -9.21 12.75
C ASN A 193 -4.41 -10.69 12.84
N GLU A 194 -5.62 -11.03 12.38
CA GLU A 194 -6.09 -12.43 12.33
C GLU A 194 -5.18 -13.30 11.45
N ARG A 195 -4.78 -12.79 10.28
CA ARG A 195 -3.84 -13.49 9.40
C ARG A 195 -2.46 -13.67 10.05
N LEU A 196 -2.01 -12.69 10.82
CA LEU A 196 -0.74 -12.74 11.56
C LEU A 196 -0.77 -13.81 12.67
N ILE A 197 -1.91 -13.96 13.35
CA ILE A 197 -2.13 -15.04 14.34
C ILE A 197 -2.03 -16.41 13.67
N GLN A 198 -2.60 -16.58 12.47
CA GLN A 198 -2.49 -17.84 11.71
C GLN A 198 -1.05 -18.17 11.30
N LEU A 199 -0.20 -17.15 11.12
CA LEU A 199 1.21 -17.28 10.73
C LEU A 199 2.17 -17.34 11.93
N SER A 200 1.66 -17.38 13.17
CA SER A 200 2.46 -17.33 14.40
C SER A 200 3.51 -18.45 14.54
N GLN A 201 3.28 -19.60 13.90
CA GLN A 201 4.22 -20.74 13.91
C GLN A 201 5.38 -20.59 12.90
N ALA A 202 5.30 -19.62 11.99
CA ALA A 202 6.37 -19.32 11.04
C ALA A 202 7.37 -18.36 11.70
N ASP A 203 8.45 -18.94 12.23
CA ASP A 203 9.54 -18.24 12.91
C ASP A 203 10.90 -18.64 12.32
N GLU A 204 11.88 -17.72 12.38
CA GLU A 204 13.23 -17.90 11.88
C GLU A 204 13.96 -19.04 12.62
N ASN A 205 13.61 -19.30 13.88
CA ASN A 205 14.12 -20.43 14.66
C ASN A 205 13.72 -21.80 14.07
N ALA A 206 12.57 -21.89 13.42
CA ALA A 206 12.15 -23.13 12.76
C ALA A 206 12.91 -23.33 11.44
N ILE A 207 13.27 -22.24 10.75
CA ILE A 207 14.14 -22.28 9.56
C ILE A 207 15.53 -22.77 9.94
N THR A 208 16.14 -22.21 10.99
CA THR A 208 17.48 -22.61 11.44
C THR A 208 17.54 -24.07 11.89
N LYS A 209 16.48 -24.57 12.54
CA LYS A 209 16.36 -25.99 12.89
C LYS A 209 16.33 -26.91 11.67
N LEU A 210 15.48 -26.60 10.68
CA LEU A 210 15.41 -27.37 9.42
C LEU A 210 16.71 -27.32 8.62
N GLU A 211 17.39 -26.16 8.58
CA GLU A 211 18.71 -26.03 7.95
C GLU A 211 19.78 -26.86 8.68
N GLY A 212 19.68 -27.00 10.01
CA GLY A 212 20.52 -27.92 10.80
C GLY A 212 20.26 -29.39 10.48
N ASP A 213 18.99 -29.79 10.39
CA ASP A 213 18.60 -31.16 10.04
C ASP A 213 19.05 -31.54 8.62
N ILE A 214 18.95 -30.60 7.67
CA ILE A 214 19.46 -30.76 6.29
C ILE A 214 20.98 -30.97 6.28
N ARG A 215 21.75 -30.17 7.04
CA ARG A 215 23.21 -30.37 7.15
C ARG A 215 23.57 -31.73 7.74
N SER A 216 22.80 -32.22 8.71
CA SER A 216 22.98 -33.55 9.29
C SER A 216 22.79 -34.66 8.24
N LEU A 217 21.74 -34.55 7.41
CA LEU A 217 21.50 -35.50 6.31
C LEU A 217 22.58 -35.44 5.23
N GLU A 218 23.10 -34.26 4.91
CA GLU A 218 24.23 -34.08 3.98
C GLU A 218 25.51 -34.77 4.50
N GLY A 219 25.77 -34.68 5.82
CA GLY A 219 26.84 -35.42 6.48
C GLY A 219 26.67 -36.94 6.36
N GLN A 220 25.48 -37.46 6.68
CA GLN A 220 25.16 -38.89 6.54
C GLN A 220 25.26 -39.39 5.10
N TYR A 221 24.86 -38.58 4.12
CA TYR A 221 25.02 -38.90 2.69
C TYR A 221 26.51 -39.05 2.31
N GLY A 222 27.37 -38.18 2.85
CA GLY A 222 28.82 -38.26 2.69
C GLY A 222 29.39 -39.58 3.21
N GLU A 223 29.01 -39.99 4.43
CA GLU A 223 29.42 -41.25 5.04
C GLU A 223 28.95 -42.48 4.24
N LEU A 224 27.68 -42.50 3.84
CA LEU A 224 27.10 -43.59 3.04
C LEU A 224 27.76 -43.69 1.65
N LYS A 225 28.10 -42.55 1.04
CA LYS A 225 28.81 -42.51 -0.25
C LYS A 225 30.24 -43.06 -0.12
N ASN A 226 30.95 -42.68 0.93
CA ASN A 226 32.28 -43.23 1.22
C ASN A 226 32.22 -44.75 1.44
N LYS A 227 31.26 -45.21 2.27
CA LYS A 227 31.05 -46.63 2.52
C LYS A 227 30.67 -47.41 1.26
N LYS A 228 29.88 -46.82 0.36
CA LYS A 228 29.59 -47.38 -0.97
C LYS A 228 30.88 -47.55 -1.79
N THR A 229 31.75 -46.54 -1.83
CA THR A 229 33.01 -46.64 -2.59
C THR A 229 33.97 -47.68 -2.01
N GLU A 230 34.00 -47.85 -0.69
CA GLU A 230 34.78 -48.89 -0.02
C GLU A 230 34.26 -50.30 -0.36
N LEU A 231 32.93 -50.51 -0.27
CA LEU A 231 32.30 -51.78 -0.62
C LEU A 231 32.43 -52.12 -2.11
N GLN A 232 32.43 -51.12 -3.00
CA GLN A 232 32.67 -51.32 -4.44
C GLN A 232 34.09 -51.79 -4.72
N LYS A 233 35.10 -51.20 -4.06
CA LYS A 233 36.49 -51.67 -4.14
C LYS A 233 36.64 -53.08 -3.58
N LEU A 234 35.97 -53.38 -2.47
CA LEU A 234 35.98 -54.71 -1.87
C LEU A 234 35.32 -55.75 -2.79
N LEU A 235 34.21 -55.40 -3.45
CA LEU A 235 33.53 -56.26 -4.41
C LEU A 235 34.41 -56.60 -5.61
N GLU A 236 35.18 -55.63 -6.11
CA GLU A 236 36.15 -55.84 -7.21
C GLU A 236 37.24 -56.84 -6.80
N ILE A 237 37.74 -56.74 -5.57
CA ILE A 237 38.72 -57.68 -5.00
C ILE A 237 38.09 -59.08 -4.84
N CYS A 238 36.85 -59.18 -4.36
CA CYS A 238 36.14 -60.45 -4.22
C CYS A 238 35.87 -61.13 -5.57
N LYS A 239 35.47 -60.37 -6.61
CA LYS A 239 35.27 -60.90 -7.96
C LYS A 239 36.58 -61.41 -8.56
N ARG A 240 37.67 -60.68 -8.36
CA ARG A 240 39.01 -61.12 -8.76
C ARG A 240 39.43 -62.43 -8.10
N ARG A 241 39.06 -62.67 -6.84
CA ARG A 241 39.29 -63.97 -6.18
C ARG A 241 38.51 -65.09 -6.89
N ASP A 242 37.22 -64.86 -7.16
CA ASP A 242 36.36 -65.86 -7.80
C ASP A 242 36.86 -66.21 -9.22
N ASP A 243 37.32 -65.21 -9.98
CA ASP A 243 37.96 -65.40 -11.28
C ASP A 243 39.24 -66.25 -11.19
N LEU A 244 40.08 -66.00 -10.17
CA LEU A 244 41.31 -66.78 -9.93
C LEU A 244 41.02 -68.23 -9.49
N GLU A 245 39.94 -68.48 -8.74
CA GLU A 245 39.50 -69.83 -8.40
C GLU A 245 39.02 -70.60 -9.64
N GLN A 246 38.32 -69.93 -10.54
CA GLN A 246 37.90 -70.51 -11.82
C GLN A 246 39.10 -70.81 -12.73
N GLU A 247 40.07 -69.88 -12.84
CA GLU A 247 41.32 -70.07 -13.60
C GLU A 247 42.11 -71.29 -13.09
N ARG A 248 42.14 -71.53 -11.76
CA ARG A 248 42.79 -72.71 -11.17
C ARG A 248 42.17 -74.02 -11.67
N LEU A 249 40.84 -74.10 -11.70
CA LEU A 249 40.11 -75.31 -12.14
C LEU A 249 40.37 -75.63 -13.61
N GLU A 250 40.42 -74.61 -14.47
CA GLU A 250 40.72 -74.77 -15.91
C GLU A 250 42.17 -75.23 -16.16
N ILE A 251 43.12 -74.78 -15.34
CA ILE A 251 44.53 -75.21 -15.40
C ILE A 251 44.69 -76.69 -15.00
N GLU A 252 43.96 -77.15 -13.99
CA GLU A 252 44.00 -78.56 -13.53
C GLU A 252 43.46 -79.55 -14.59
N GLU A 253 42.54 -79.11 -15.43
CA GLU A 253 42.00 -79.88 -16.55
C GLU A 253 43.05 -80.03 -17.66
N ARG A 254 43.69 -78.91 -18.07
CA ARG A 254 44.71 -78.89 -19.15
C ARG A 254 45.99 -79.68 -18.83
N LEU A 255 46.41 -79.74 -17.57
CA LEU A 255 47.55 -80.57 -17.14
C LEU A 255 47.30 -82.07 -17.35
N ARG A 256 46.03 -82.48 -17.40
CA ARG A 256 45.62 -83.88 -17.63
C ARG A 256 45.82 -84.26 -19.11
N ASP A 257 45.43 -83.37 -20.01
CA ASP A 257 45.53 -83.55 -21.47
C ASP A 257 46.97 -83.64 -21.97
N LEU A 258 47.90 -82.87 -21.38
CA LEU A 258 49.32 -82.87 -21.76
C LEU A 258 50.04 -84.21 -21.48
N SER A 259 49.52 -85.07 -20.61
CA SER A 259 50.16 -86.37 -20.30
C SER A 259 50.06 -87.42 -21.43
N GLU A 260 49.20 -87.19 -22.42
CA GLU A 260 48.89 -88.16 -23.48
C GLU A 260 49.75 -87.99 -24.75
N ALA A 261 50.57 -86.92 -24.87
CA ALA A 261 51.26 -86.50 -26.11
C ALA A 261 52.80 -86.79 -26.19
N GLU A 262 53.34 -87.66 -25.34
CA GLU A 262 54.79 -87.82 -25.10
C GLU A 262 55.63 -88.34 -26.29
N ASN A 263 55.04 -89.11 -27.21
CA ASN A 263 55.76 -89.75 -28.33
C ASN A 263 56.03 -88.83 -29.53
N GLU A 264 55.27 -87.75 -29.71
CA GLU A 264 55.45 -86.81 -30.85
C GLU A 264 56.65 -85.86 -30.66
N VAL A 265 57.17 -85.74 -29.44
CA VAL A 265 58.23 -84.79 -29.07
C VAL A 265 59.63 -85.30 -29.47
N GLU A 266 59.81 -86.60 -29.64
CA GLU A 266 61.11 -87.22 -29.96
C GLU A 266 61.58 -86.96 -31.40
N GLU A 267 60.65 -86.82 -32.35
CA GLU A 267 60.98 -86.50 -33.75
C GLU A 267 61.44 -85.05 -33.93
N LYS A 268 60.95 -84.14 -33.09
CA LYS A 268 61.29 -82.71 -33.14
C LYS A 268 62.76 -82.44 -32.79
N LYS A 269 63.39 -83.28 -31.95
CA LYS A 269 64.83 -83.17 -31.56
C LYS A 269 65.81 -83.24 -32.74
N LYS A 270 65.48 -83.94 -33.84
CA LYS A 270 66.36 -84.05 -35.03
C LYS A 270 66.37 -82.78 -35.88
N ARG A 271 65.29 -82.01 -35.86
CA ARG A 271 65.09 -80.81 -36.68
C ARG A 271 65.83 -79.57 -36.12
N LEU A 272 66.09 -79.57 -34.81
CA LEU A 272 66.83 -78.54 -34.06
C LEU A 272 68.30 -78.36 -34.52
N LYS A 273 68.91 -79.39 -35.11
CA LYS A 273 70.36 -79.41 -35.37
C LYS A 273 70.80 -78.56 -36.58
N LEU A 274 69.96 -78.44 -37.60
CA LEU A 274 70.23 -77.62 -38.80
C LEU A 274 69.90 -76.13 -38.61
N ALA A 275 69.13 -75.81 -37.57
CA ALA A 275 68.62 -74.47 -37.30
C ALA A 275 69.71 -73.51 -36.76
N VAL A 276 70.66 -74.05 -35.98
CA VAL A 276 71.73 -73.28 -35.28
C VAL A 276 72.71 -72.59 -36.21
N GLU A 277 72.86 -73.04 -37.46
CA GLU A 277 73.82 -72.49 -38.42
C GLU A 277 73.40 -71.13 -39.02
N LEU A 278 72.15 -70.69 -38.84
CA LEU A 278 71.58 -69.48 -39.47
C LEU A 278 71.41 -68.27 -38.51
N LEU A 279 71.82 -68.39 -37.24
CA LEU A 279 71.62 -67.43 -36.13
C LEU A 279 72.07 -65.96 -36.29
N PRO A 280 73.20 -65.64 -36.96
CA PRO A 280 73.80 -64.30 -36.91
C PRO A 280 72.96 -63.16 -37.55
N TYR A 281 71.95 -63.49 -38.35
CA TYR A 281 71.15 -62.52 -39.11
C TYR A 281 69.83 -62.12 -38.42
N LYS A 282 69.50 -62.73 -37.27
CA LYS A 282 68.24 -62.56 -36.53
C LYS A 282 67.98 -61.15 -35.94
N PRO A 283 68.94 -60.48 -35.27
CA PRO A 283 68.65 -59.24 -34.53
C PRO A 283 68.14 -58.08 -35.42
N ARG A 284 68.54 -58.07 -36.70
CA ARG A 284 68.10 -57.07 -37.69
C ARG A 284 66.69 -57.31 -38.22
N ILE A 285 66.21 -58.55 -38.17
CA ILE A 285 64.82 -58.91 -38.49
C ILE A 285 63.89 -58.54 -37.32
N GLU A 286 64.32 -58.77 -36.07
CA GLU A 286 63.58 -58.37 -34.86
C GLU A 286 63.42 -56.84 -34.71
N GLU A 287 64.44 -56.07 -35.11
CA GLU A 287 64.39 -54.61 -35.15
C GLU A 287 63.35 -54.10 -36.16
N TYR A 288 63.23 -54.77 -37.32
CA TYR A 288 62.21 -54.50 -38.33
C TYR A 288 60.79 -54.82 -37.83
N GLU A 289 60.61 -55.92 -37.09
CA GLU A 289 59.31 -56.32 -36.51
C GLU A 289 58.86 -55.42 -35.34
N ARG A 290 59.79 -54.95 -34.50
CA ARG A 290 59.49 -54.01 -33.41
C ARG A 290 58.98 -52.67 -33.93
N ILE A 291 59.62 -52.12 -34.97
CA ILE A 291 59.18 -50.88 -35.62
C ILE A 291 57.80 -51.08 -36.28
N LYS A 292 57.56 -52.25 -36.89
CA LYS A 292 56.25 -52.64 -37.43
C LYS A 292 55.16 -52.73 -36.34
N GLY A 293 55.47 -53.27 -35.16
CA GLY A 293 54.54 -53.34 -34.03
C GLY A 293 54.17 -51.97 -33.44
N GLN A 294 55.13 -51.05 -33.35
CA GLN A 294 54.88 -49.66 -32.95
C GLN A 294 54.06 -48.89 -33.99
N GLU A 295 54.35 -49.10 -35.28
CA GLU A 295 53.56 -48.57 -36.40
C GLU A 295 52.10 -49.06 -36.32
N GLU A 296 51.87 -50.36 -36.07
CA GLU A 296 50.52 -50.92 -35.89
C GLU A 296 49.80 -50.37 -34.65
N GLY A 297 50.51 -50.13 -33.54
CA GLY A 297 49.97 -49.52 -32.33
C GLY A 297 49.45 -48.09 -32.58
N TYR A 298 50.28 -47.25 -33.20
CA TYR A 298 49.88 -45.89 -33.57
C TYR A 298 48.80 -45.87 -34.66
N ILE A 299 48.77 -46.85 -35.57
CA ILE A 299 47.66 -47.01 -36.54
C ILE A 299 46.35 -47.34 -35.83
N ARG A 300 46.35 -48.24 -34.83
CA ARG A 300 45.14 -48.57 -34.05
C ARG A 300 44.68 -47.37 -33.21
N GLU A 301 45.60 -46.64 -32.61
CA GLU A 301 45.31 -45.42 -31.85
C GLU A 301 44.74 -44.32 -32.75
N ARG A 302 45.33 -44.11 -33.94
CA ARG A 302 44.81 -43.24 -35.00
C ARG A 302 43.39 -43.65 -35.40
N GLN A 303 43.15 -44.93 -35.69
CA GLN A 303 41.82 -45.43 -36.08
C GLN A 303 40.78 -45.27 -34.96
N LYS A 304 41.19 -45.32 -33.69
CA LYS A 304 40.30 -45.03 -32.56
C LYS A 304 39.96 -43.53 -32.50
N LYS A 305 40.97 -42.67 -32.58
CA LYS A 305 40.80 -41.20 -32.58
C LYS A 305 40.06 -40.68 -33.82
N GLU A 306 40.25 -41.28 -34.98
CA GLU A 306 39.50 -40.99 -36.22
C GLU A 306 38.04 -41.42 -36.11
N ARG A 307 37.74 -42.54 -35.44
CA ARG A 307 36.36 -42.95 -35.13
C ARG A 307 35.69 -41.97 -34.18
N ASP A 308 36.38 -41.59 -33.09
CA ASP A 308 35.87 -40.58 -32.14
C ASP A 308 35.69 -39.22 -32.84
N TYR A 309 36.63 -38.82 -33.70
CA TYR A 309 36.54 -37.60 -34.50
C TYR A 309 35.33 -37.63 -35.46
N SER A 310 35.10 -38.74 -36.16
CA SER A 310 33.93 -38.89 -37.03
C SER A 310 32.63 -38.80 -36.23
N LEU A 311 32.55 -39.47 -35.08
CA LEU A 311 31.38 -39.45 -34.20
C LEU A 311 31.07 -38.03 -33.73
N TYR A 312 32.03 -37.33 -33.12
CA TYR A 312 31.81 -35.97 -32.62
C TYR A 312 31.68 -34.92 -33.73
N SER A 313 32.29 -35.14 -34.90
CA SER A 313 32.10 -34.28 -36.07
C SER A 313 30.70 -34.40 -36.66
N ASP A 314 30.11 -35.60 -36.66
CA ASP A 314 28.74 -35.79 -37.13
C ASP A 314 27.73 -35.30 -36.07
N GLU A 315 28.03 -35.48 -34.79
CA GLU A 315 27.26 -34.88 -33.70
C GLU A 315 27.29 -33.35 -33.75
N LEU A 316 28.44 -32.74 -34.05
CA LEU A 316 28.56 -31.28 -34.22
C LEU A 316 27.65 -30.76 -35.34
N LYS A 317 27.56 -31.46 -36.48
CA LYS A 317 26.67 -31.06 -37.59
C LYS A 317 25.20 -31.07 -37.16
N VAL A 318 24.79 -32.10 -36.42
CA VAL A 318 23.42 -32.20 -35.90
C VAL A 318 23.13 -31.06 -34.93
N VAL A 319 24.04 -30.80 -33.99
CA VAL A 319 23.90 -29.70 -33.02
C VAL A 319 23.94 -28.32 -33.69
N GLU A 320 24.71 -28.14 -34.76
CA GLU A 320 24.69 -26.91 -35.57
C GLU A 320 23.36 -26.68 -36.29
N GLU A 321 22.73 -27.73 -36.81
CA GLU A 321 21.40 -27.65 -37.41
C GLU A 321 20.31 -27.37 -36.36
N GLU A 322 20.39 -27.98 -35.19
CA GLU A 322 19.50 -27.70 -34.06
C GLU A 322 19.68 -26.26 -33.55
N PHE A 323 20.93 -25.80 -33.41
CA PHE A 323 21.23 -24.43 -33.01
C PHE A 323 20.66 -23.41 -34.00
N LYS A 324 20.78 -23.63 -35.31
CA LYS A 324 20.19 -22.74 -36.33
C LYS A 324 18.67 -22.61 -36.19
N LYS A 325 17.97 -23.72 -35.94
CA LYS A 325 16.51 -23.71 -35.72
C LYS A 325 16.14 -22.89 -34.48
N ILE A 326 16.86 -23.09 -33.37
CA ILE A 326 16.61 -22.38 -32.11
C ILE A 326 16.99 -20.89 -32.24
N GLU A 327 18.05 -20.55 -33.00
CA GLU A 327 18.45 -19.16 -33.27
C GLU A 327 17.38 -18.40 -34.08
N GLU A 328 16.74 -19.06 -35.05
CA GLU A 328 15.59 -18.50 -35.78
C GLU A 328 14.38 -18.28 -34.87
N GLU A 329 14.10 -19.19 -33.94
CA GLU A 329 13.05 -19.00 -32.94
C GLU A 329 13.40 -17.90 -31.93
N PHE A 330 14.66 -17.78 -31.53
CA PHE A 330 15.16 -16.73 -30.64
C PHE A 330 14.99 -15.33 -31.25
N LYS A 331 15.20 -15.19 -32.56
CA LYS A 331 14.93 -13.92 -33.29
C LYS A 331 13.46 -13.50 -33.24
N ARG A 332 12.52 -14.44 -33.09
CA ARG A 332 11.08 -14.16 -32.98
C ARG A 332 10.66 -13.69 -31.58
N LEU A 333 11.56 -13.70 -30.58
CA LEU A 333 11.26 -13.23 -29.23
C LEU A 333 10.81 -11.76 -29.20
N GLU A 334 11.37 -10.90 -30.05
CA GLU A 334 10.92 -9.50 -30.17
C GLU A 334 9.44 -9.40 -30.61
N GLU A 335 9.00 -10.28 -31.51
CA GLU A 335 7.61 -10.32 -31.95
C GLU A 335 6.68 -10.83 -30.85
N TYR A 336 7.10 -11.84 -30.08
CA TYR A 336 6.34 -12.33 -28.94
C TYR A 336 6.24 -11.28 -27.82
N ASN A 337 7.32 -10.56 -27.53
CA ASN A 337 7.31 -9.45 -26.57
C ASN A 337 6.39 -8.31 -27.02
N LYS A 338 6.38 -7.94 -28.31
CA LYS A 338 5.43 -6.97 -28.87
C LYS A 338 3.97 -7.46 -28.77
N LYS A 339 3.72 -8.75 -28.94
CA LYS A 339 2.38 -9.36 -28.76
C LYS A 339 1.95 -9.33 -27.30
N ILE A 340 2.83 -9.67 -26.35
CA ILE A 340 2.55 -9.59 -24.91
C ILE A 340 2.21 -8.15 -24.51
N LEU A 341 2.95 -7.15 -25.00
CA LEU A 341 2.66 -5.75 -24.70
C LEU A 341 1.25 -5.33 -25.15
N LYS A 342 0.84 -5.75 -26.34
CA LYS A 342 -0.54 -5.53 -26.83
C LYS A 342 -1.58 -6.23 -25.96
N LEU A 343 -1.35 -7.49 -25.60
CA LEU A 343 -2.27 -8.27 -24.77
C LEU A 343 -2.37 -7.71 -23.34
N ASN A 344 -1.28 -7.18 -22.78
CA ASN A 344 -1.29 -6.53 -21.46
C ASN A 344 -2.07 -5.22 -21.47
N ASN A 345 -1.96 -4.41 -22.53
CA ASN A 345 -2.80 -3.23 -22.69
C ASN A 345 -4.30 -3.60 -22.74
N VAL A 346 -4.64 -4.70 -23.42
CA VAL A 346 -6.01 -5.23 -23.45
C VAL A 346 -6.46 -5.71 -22.07
N LEU A 347 -5.58 -6.33 -21.26
CA LEU A 347 -5.91 -6.70 -19.88
C LEU A 347 -6.24 -5.48 -19.02
N GLN A 348 -5.47 -4.39 -19.14
CA GLN A 348 -5.78 -3.13 -18.44
C GLN A 348 -7.13 -2.55 -18.88
N MET A 349 -7.43 -2.58 -20.19
CA MET A 349 -8.74 -2.15 -20.70
C MET A 349 -9.88 -3.03 -20.16
N VAL A 350 -9.68 -4.35 -20.11
CA VAL A 350 -10.66 -5.31 -19.56
C VAL A 350 -10.87 -5.10 -18.05
N GLU A 351 -9.83 -4.78 -17.29
CA GLU A 351 -9.95 -4.43 -15.87
C GLU A 351 -10.78 -3.15 -15.69
N SER A 352 -10.48 -2.10 -16.47
CA SER A 352 -11.24 -0.86 -16.43
C SER A 352 -12.71 -1.05 -16.87
N TYR A 353 -12.98 -1.98 -17.80
CA TYR A 353 -14.32 -2.36 -18.20
C TYR A 353 -15.06 -3.04 -17.04
N LYS A 354 -14.45 -4.03 -16.38
CA LYS A 354 -15.04 -4.74 -15.24
C LYS A 354 -15.32 -3.83 -14.05
N GLU A 355 -14.41 -2.91 -13.76
CA GLU A 355 -14.59 -1.93 -12.69
C GLU A 355 -15.79 -1.01 -13.00
N THR A 356 -15.84 -0.46 -14.21
CA THR A 356 -16.95 0.38 -14.67
C THR A 356 -18.28 -0.40 -14.73
N GLU A 357 -18.25 -1.70 -15.05
CA GLU A 357 -19.41 -2.58 -15.09
C GLU A 357 -19.93 -2.87 -13.68
N ARG A 358 -19.05 -3.17 -12.72
CA ARG A 358 -19.41 -3.33 -11.30
C ARG A 358 -20.00 -2.07 -10.71
N GLU A 359 -19.36 -0.92 -10.91
CA GLU A 359 -19.90 0.38 -10.45
C GLU A 359 -21.31 0.62 -11.02
N ARG A 360 -21.53 0.27 -12.29
CA ARG A 360 -22.84 0.39 -12.93
C ARG A 360 -23.87 -0.59 -12.36
N GLU A 361 -23.48 -1.82 -12.04
CA GLU A 361 -24.35 -2.81 -11.37
C GLU A 361 -24.69 -2.40 -9.94
N GLU A 362 -23.74 -1.86 -9.17
CA GLU A 362 -23.99 -1.32 -7.84
C GLU A 362 -24.98 -0.15 -7.88
N LEU A 363 -24.82 0.76 -8.85
CA LEU A 363 -25.77 1.86 -9.07
C LEU A 363 -27.16 1.33 -9.46
N LYS A 364 -27.25 0.28 -10.29
CA LYS A 364 -28.53 -0.39 -10.58
C LYS A 364 -29.16 -1.04 -9.35
N GLY A 365 -28.37 -1.69 -8.50
CA GLY A 365 -28.86 -2.27 -7.24
C GLY A 365 -29.33 -1.20 -6.25
N ARG A 366 -28.69 -0.03 -6.22
CA ARG A 366 -29.19 1.14 -5.48
C ARG A 366 -30.49 1.67 -6.07
N LEU A 367 -30.59 1.72 -7.40
CA LEU A 367 -31.80 2.14 -8.12
C LEU A 367 -32.99 1.23 -7.77
N GLU A 368 -32.80 -0.09 -7.79
CA GLU A 368 -33.85 -1.06 -7.42
C GLU A 368 -34.34 -0.86 -5.97
N LYS A 369 -33.41 -0.66 -5.01
CA LYS A 369 -33.78 -0.37 -3.61
C LYS A 369 -34.57 0.92 -3.46
N ILE A 370 -34.20 1.95 -4.22
CA ILE A 370 -34.92 3.24 -4.22
C ILE A 370 -36.29 3.07 -4.87
N GLU A 371 -36.41 2.28 -5.95
CA GLU A 371 -37.68 1.98 -6.60
C GLU A 371 -38.63 1.18 -5.69
N GLU A 372 -38.12 0.18 -4.95
CA GLU A 372 -38.88 -0.53 -3.92
C GLU A 372 -39.32 0.40 -2.77
N GLY A 373 -38.41 1.28 -2.32
CA GLY A 373 -38.71 2.31 -1.32
C GLY A 373 -39.81 3.26 -1.79
N LEU A 374 -39.77 3.66 -3.07
CA LEU A 374 -40.77 4.51 -3.71
C LEU A 374 -42.15 3.85 -3.74
N VAL A 375 -42.23 2.55 -4.02
CA VAL A 375 -43.49 1.81 -3.99
C VAL A 375 -44.07 1.76 -2.57
N LYS A 376 -43.23 1.49 -1.56
CA LYS A 376 -43.66 1.48 -0.15
C LYS A 376 -44.18 2.85 0.31
N VAL A 377 -43.41 3.90 0.06
CA VAL A 377 -43.78 5.27 0.46
C VAL A 377 -45.05 5.73 -0.27
N LYS A 378 -45.23 5.39 -1.55
CA LYS A 378 -46.48 5.69 -2.28
C LYS A 378 -47.70 5.00 -1.67
N LYS A 379 -47.56 3.74 -1.26
CA LYS A 379 -48.64 3.00 -0.60
C LYS A 379 -48.98 3.57 0.78
N GLU A 380 -47.96 3.94 1.56
CA GLU A 380 -48.15 4.56 2.87
C GLU A 380 -48.73 5.98 2.79
N GLU A 381 -48.43 6.72 1.72
CA GLU A 381 -49.02 8.03 1.42
C GLU A 381 -50.52 7.89 1.13
N GLU A 382 -50.93 6.89 0.34
CA GLU A 382 -52.35 6.60 0.06
C GLU A 382 -53.12 6.24 1.33
N ASP A 383 -52.57 5.37 2.18
CA ASP A 383 -53.15 4.98 3.48
C ASP A 383 -53.32 6.21 4.40
N CYS A 384 -52.32 7.10 4.41
CA CYS A 384 -52.36 8.32 5.22
C CYS A 384 -53.41 9.30 4.71
N LYS A 385 -53.56 9.46 3.39
CA LYS A 385 -54.62 10.28 2.75
C LYS A 385 -56.02 9.77 3.11
N GLU A 386 -56.22 8.46 3.16
CA GLU A 386 -57.51 7.89 3.50
C GLU A 386 -57.91 8.17 4.96
N ARG A 387 -56.96 8.06 5.89
CA ARG A 387 -57.13 8.39 7.32
C ARG A 387 -57.40 9.89 7.53
N LEU A 388 -56.75 10.74 6.74
CA LEU A 388 -56.92 12.19 6.78
C LEU A 388 -58.34 12.60 6.38
N SER A 389 -58.91 11.98 5.33
CA SER A 389 -60.28 12.23 4.91
C SER A 389 -61.32 11.87 5.99
N LYS A 390 -61.09 10.77 6.73
CA LYS A 390 -61.95 10.34 7.85
C LYS A 390 -61.89 11.33 9.02
N GLY A 391 -60.71 11.85 9.34
CA GLY A 391 -60.53 12.86 10.40
C GLY A 391 -61.15 14.22 10.06
N GLU A 392 -61.10 14.64 8.81
CA GLU A 392 -61.69 15.92 8.36
C GLU A 392 -63.21 15.95 8.47
N ASN A 393 -63.87 14.81 8.24
CA ASN A 393 -65.32 14.68 8.36
C ASN A 393 -65.79 14.77 9.83
N LEU A 394 -65.08 14.10 10.75
CA LEU A 394 -65.38 14.15 12.19
C LEU A 394 -65.18 15.56 12.79
N THR A 395 -64.25 16.33 12.25
CA THR A 395 -63.96 17.70 12.73
C THR A 395 -65.06 18.69 12.33
N LYS A 396 -65.67 18.50 11.14
CA LYS A 396 -66.79 19.33 10.67
C LYS A 396 -68.05 19.18 11.52
N GLU A 397 -68.36 17.96 11.96
CA GLU A 397 -69.53 17.70 12.84
C GLU A 397 -69.41 18.39 14.21
N VAL A 398 -68.19 18.54 14.74
CA VAL A 398 -67.95 19.21 16.04
C VAL A 398 -68.02 20.73 15.90
N GLN A 399 -67.56 21.28 14.77
CA GLN A 399 -67.57 22.72 14.50
C GLN A 399 -68.97 23.31 14.33
N GLU A 400 -69.92 22.56 13.78
CA GLU A 400 -71.31 23.01 13.69
C GLU A 400 -71.98 23.14 15.06
N LYS A 401 -71.66 22.27 16.02
CA LYS A 401 -72.23 22.32 17.39
C LYS A 401 -71.69 23.46 18.25
N ILE A 402 -70.48 23.96 17.98
CA ILE A 402 -69.87 25.08 18.73
C ILE A 402 -70.53 26.42 18.36
N LYS A 403 -71.02 26.54 17.12
CA LYS A 403 -71.61 27.76 16.58
C LYS A 403 -72.94 28.16 17.24
N ASP A 404 -73.73 27.17 17.68
CA ASP A 404 -75.03 27.38 18.37
C ASP A 404 -74.90 27.99 19.78
N TYR A 405 -73.72 27.90 20.41
CA TYR A 405 -73.50 28.43 21.76
C TYR A 405 -72.86 29.83 21.77
N GLU A 406 -72.18 30.23 20.69
CA GLU A 406 -71.58 31.57 20.54
C GLU A 406 -72.63 32.68 20.36
N GLU A 407 -73.81 32.36 19.82
CA GLU A 407 -74.92 33.32 19.63
C GLU A 407 -75.64 33.69 20.95
N LYS A 408 -75.37 33.00 22.07
CA LYS A 408 -76.05 33.19 23.36
C LYS A 408 -75.41 34.22 24.31
N GLY A 409 -74.33 34.89 23.91
CA GLY A 409 -73.76 36.02 24.66
C GLY A 409 -73.23 35.65 26.07
N VAL A 410 -72.56 34.49 26.19
CA VAL A 410 -72.07 33.94 27.47
C VAL A 410 -70.77 34.63 27.94
N GLU A 411 -69.94 35.15 27.03
CA GLU A 411 -68.61 35.69 27.33
C GLU A 411 -68.62 37.07 28.05
N GLU A 412 -69.67 37.89 27.90
CA GLU A 412 -69.74 39.22 28.52
C GLU A 412 -70.13 39.19 30.02
N LYS A 413 -70.75 38.10 30.49
CA LYS A 413 -71.23 37.96 31.89
C LYS A 413 -70.17 37.44 32.87
N ILE A 414 -69.03 36.93 32.39
CA ILE A 414 -67.96 36.33 33.22
C ILE A 414 -66.92 37.37 33.71
N LYS A 415 -66.79 38.51 33.02
CA LYS A 415 -65.76 39.52 33.33
C LYS A 415 -65.88 40.15 34.73
N SER A 416 -67.09 40.23 35.30
CA SER A 416 -67.34 40.83 36.61
C SER A 416 -67.29 39.84 37.79
N ILE A 417 -67.04 38.53 37.54
CA ILE A 417 -66.92 37.48 38.58
C ILE A 417 -65.44 37.11 38.85
N GLY A 418 -64.54 37.36 37.88
CA GLY A 418 -63.13 36.92 37.91
C GLY A 418 -62.27 37.54 39.02
N GLU A 419 -62.47 38.82 39.33
CA GLU A 419 -61.57 39.58 40.21
C GLU A 419 -61.61 39.15 41.69
N LEU A 420 -62.70 38.48 42.12
CA LEU A 420 -62.86 37.97 43.49
C LEU A 420 -62.50 36.47 43.63
N LYS A 421 -62.62 35.66 42.56
CA LYS A 421 -62.19 34.25 42.55
C LYS A 421 -60.67 34.08 42.39
N GLU A 422 -60.00 34.99 41.68
CA GLU A 422 -58.55 34.93 41.47
C GLU A 422 -57.76 35.00 42.78
N LYS A 423 -58.20 35.81 43.75
CA LYS A 423 -57.46 36.02 45.00
C LYS A 423 -57.52 34.81 45.95
N LEU A 424 -58.63 34.08 45.98
CA LEU A 424 -58.82 32.89 46.83
C LEU A 424 -58.13 31.64 46.25
N LYS A 425 -58.20 31.44 44.93
CA LYS A 425 -57.53 30.30 44.26
C LYS A 425 -56.00 30.42 44.30
N ARG A 426 -55.47 31.64 44.21
CA ARG A 426 -54.03 31.92 44.27
C ARG A 426 -53.39 31.49 45.60
N LEU A 427 -54.12 31.58 46.71
CA LEU A 427 -53.65 31.19 48.05
C LEU A 427 -53.53 29.66 48.19
N GLU A 428 -54.51 28.88 47.71
CA GLU A 428 -54.45 27.41 47.70
C GLU A 428 -53.40 26.86 46.72
N ASP A 429 -53.23 27.52 45.56
CA ASP A 429 -52.22 27.15 44.57
C ASP A 429 -50.79 27.38 45.12
N LEU A 430 -50.57 28.48 45.87
CA LEU A 430 -49.29 28.79 46.52
C LEU A 430 -48.92 27.77 47.63
N GLU A 431 -49.88 27.26 48.40
CA GLU A 431 -49.60 26.24 49.42
C GLU A 431 -49.29 24.85 48.83
N ARG A 432 -49.93 24.48 47.71
CA ARG A 432 -49.58 23.26 46.96
C ARG A 432 -48.22 23.39 46.28
N GLU A 433 -47.88 24.57 45.78
CA GLU A 433 -46.58 24.85 45.17
C GLU A 433 -45.45 24.73 46.20
N LYS A 434 -45.62 25.28 47.41
CA LYS A 434 -44.65 25.13 48.52
C LYS A 434 -44.34 23.67 48.85
N ARG A 435 -45.36 22.83 49.00
CA ARG A 435 -45.16 21.39 49.33
C ARG A 435 -44.43 20.64 48.22
N LYS A 436 -44.80 20.87 46.96
CA LYS A 436 -44.15 20.22 45.81
C LYS A 436 -42.69 20.62 45.67
N VAL A 437 -42.40 21.92 45.79
CA VAL A 437 -41.02 22.42 45.69
C VAL A 437 -40.14 21.89 46.83
N LEU A 438 -40.68 21.75 48.06
CA LEU A 438 -39.97 21.13 49.18
C LEU A 438 -39.65 19.64 48.98
N GLU A 439 -40.57 18.87 48.40
CA GLU A 439 -40.31 17.46 48.05
C GLU A 439 -39.27 17.32 46.94
N GLU A 440 -39.30 18.21 45.95
CA GLU A 440 -38.32 18.26 44.85
C GLU A 440 -36.92 18.64 45.36
N ILE A 441 -36.79 19.63 46.25
CA ILE A 441 -35.51 20.02 46.87
C ILE A 441 -34.92 18.86 47.67
N ASN A 442 -35.73 18.15 48.45
CA ASN A 442 -35.27 17.00 49.24
C ASN A 442 -34.81 15.83 48.37
N LYS A 443 -35.43 15.64 47.19
CA LYS A 443 -35.04 14.61 46.23
C LYS A 443 -33.71 14.96 45.56
N GLU A 444 -33.55 16.21 45.11
CA GLU A 444 -32.31 16.67 44.47
C GLU A 444 -31.12 16.76 45.44
N ARG A 445 -31.34 17.08 46.72
CA ARG A 445 -30.28 17.03 47.74
C ARG A 445 -29.74 15.61 47.96
N LYS A 446 -30.59 14.58 47.92
CA LYS A 446 -30.15 13.18 47.99
C LYS A 446 -29.40 12.74 46.72
N GLU A 447 -29.83 13.22 45.57
CA GLU A 447 -29.15 12.96 44.30
C GLU A 447 -27.77 13.64 44.25
N LEU A 448 -27.66 14.85 44.80
CA LEU A 448 -26.40 15.58 44.97
C LEU A 448 -25.39 14.78 45.81
N GLU A 449 -25.81 14.29 46.98
CA GLU A 449 -24.90 13.56 47.90
C GLU A 449 -24.37 12.25 47.29
N VAL A 450 -25.18 11.54 46.49
CA VAL A 450 -24.76 10.33 45.78
C VAL A 450 -23.73 10.66 44.69
N LYS A 451 -23.95 11.74 43.93
CA LYS A 451 -23.04 12.14 42.86
C LYS A 451 -21.74 12.76 43.37
N GLU A 452 -21.76 13.43 44.51
CA GLU A 452 -20.53 13.93 45.16
C GLU A 452 -19.62 12.77 45.60
N ARG A 453 -20.18 11.67 46.13
CA ARG A 453 -19.39 10.46 46.43
C ARG A 453 -18.84 9.76 45.18
N ALA A 454 -19.64 9.69 44.12
CA ALA A 454 -19.20 9.12 42.84
C ALA A 454 -18.05 9.93 42.22
N LEU A 455 -18.06 11.26 42.38
CA LEU A 455 -16.97 12.14 41.95
C LEU A 455 -15.69 11.87 42.74
N GLU A 456 -15.77 11.75 44.08
CA GLU A 456 -14.61 11.44 44.92
C GLU A 456 -13.96 10.09 44.60
N GLU A 457 -14.76 9.05 44.32
CA GLU A 457 -14.25 7.74 43.91
C GLU A 457 -13.53 7.79 42.55
N LYS A 458 -14.10 8.54 41.60
CA LYS A 458 -13.53 8.71 40.25
C LYS A 458 -12.27 9.57 40.26
N ASP A 459 -12.22 10.62 41.07
CA ASP A 459 -11.00 11.44 41.25
C ASP A 459 -9.85 10.61 41.87
N LYS A 460 -10.15 9.68 42.80
CA LYS A 460 -9.14 8.73 43.33
C LYS A 460 -8.67 7.71 42.28
N GLU A 461 -9.59 7.17 41.47
CA GLU A 461 -9.24 6.27 40.36
C GLU A 461 -8.30 6.99 39.37
N ARG A 462 -8.57 8.28 39.08
CA ARG A 462 -7.73 9.10 38.20
C ARG A 462 -6.31 9.28 38.74
N GLN A 463 -6.19 9.66 40.01
CA GLN A 463 -4.88 9.86 40.66
C GLN A 463 -4.02 8.58 40.64
N GLY A 464 -4.62 7.41 40.89
CA GLY A 464 -3.90 6.14 40.82
C GLY A 464 -3.46 5.74 39.41
N LEU A 465 -4.19 6.17 38.37
CA LEU A 465 -3.78 5.98 36.97
C LEU A 465 -2.64 6.94 36.59
N GLU A 466 -2.70 8.21 37.01
CA GLU A 466 -1.66 9.22 36.78
C GLU A 466 -0.29 8.80 37.37
N GLU A 467 -0.27 8.26 38.60
CA GLU A 467 0.96 7.76 39.23
C GLU A 467 1.57 6.59 38.45
N ARG A 468 0.74 5.63 38.03
CA ARG A 468 1.19 4.43 37.32
C ARG A 468 1.69 4.71 35.91
N ILE A 469 1.07 5.68 35.23
CA ILE A 469 1.57 6.20 33.94
C ILE A 469 2.95 6.82 34.12
N ARG A 470 3.17 7.57 35.20
CA ARG A 470 4.46 8.21 35.48
C ARG A 470 5.57 7.18 35.72
N GLU A 471 5.32 6.16 36.51
CA GLU A 471 6.28 5.06 36.76
C GLU A 471 6.73 4.38 35.45
N PHE A 472 5.79 4.04 34.57
CA PHE A 472 6.12 3.41 33.28
C PHE A 472 6.79 4.37 32.30
N GLN A 473 6.54 5.68 32.39
CA GLN A 473 7.25 6.68 31.61
C GLN A 473 8.73 6.79 32.03
N GLU A 474 9.03 6.72 33.33
CA GLU A 474 10.40 6.69 33.83
C GLU A 474 11.15 5.40 33.43
N GLU A 475 10.49 4.25 33.48
CA GLU A 475 11.05 2.98 32.97
C GLU A 475 11.39 3.05 31.47
N LEU A 476 10.51 3.65 30.66
CA LEU A 476 10.73 3.83 29.22
C LEU A 476 11.90 4.75 28.89
N GLU A 477 12.10 5.81 29.68
CA GLU A 477 13.20 6.74 29.47
C GLU A 477 14.55 6.04 29.70
N ASN A 478 14.65 5.21 30.73
CA ASN A 478 15.83 4.39 31.00
C ASN A 478 16.11 3.37 29.90
N LEU A 479 15.08 2.67 29.40
CA LEU A 479 15.23 1.71 28.31
C LEU A 479 15.66 2.40 27.00
N ARG A 480 15.11 3.58 26.70
CA ARG A 480 15.47 4.36 25.49
C ARG A 480 16.92 4.83 25.50
N LEU A 481 17.50 5.09 26.67
CA LEU A 481 18.93 5.42 26.79
C LEU A 481 19.82 4.22 26.41
N SER A 482 19.46 3.00 26.85
CA SER A 482 20.18 1.77 26.48
C SER A 482 20.13 1.50 24.96
N LEU A 483 18.97 1.78 24.33
CA LEU A 483 18.78 1.60 22.89
C LEU A 483 19.65 2.51 22.01
N GLN A 484 20.16 3.63 22.53
CA GLN A 484 21.05 4.52 21.76
C GLN A 484 22.41 3.86 21.44
N GLU A 485 22.80 2.83 22.20
CA GLU A 485 24.04 2.09 21.98
C GLU A 485 24.00 1.24 20.69
N GLU A 486 22.80 0.89 20.20
CA GLU A 486 22.59 -0.07 19.10
C GLU A 486 23.35 0.30 17.82
N VAL A 487 23.24 1.56 17.39
CA VAL A 487 23.88 2.02 16.15
C VAL A 487 25.39 1.85 16.22
N SER A 488 25.99 2.10 17.40
CA SER A 488 27.43 1.93 17.60
C SER A 488 27.83 0.45 17.60
N LEU A 489 27.03 -0.42 18.22
CA LEU A 489 27.29 -1.87 18.30
C LEU A 489 27.12 -2.57 16.95
N VAL A 490 26.12 -2.16 16.15
CA VAL A 490 25.92 -2.66 14.78
C VAL A 490 27.11 -2.26 13.89
N SER A 491 27.59 -1.01 13.98
CA SER A 491 28.78 -0.57 13.25
C SER A 491 30.01 -1.39 13.65
N GLN A 492 30.27 -1.57 14.95
CA GLN A 492 31.38 -2.38 15.45
C GLN A 492 31.30 -3.83 14.98
N ARG A 493 30.09 -4.42 14.94
CA ARG A 493 29.87 -5.76 14.40
C ARG A 493 30.23 -5.84 12.92
N MET A 494 29.76 -4.90 12.10
CA MET A 494 30.04 -4.87 10.66
C MET A 494 31.54 -4.72 10.37
N ASP A 495 32.22 -3.87 11.12
CA ASP A 495 33.66 -3.71 11.03
C ASP A 495 34.39 -5.02 11.39
N MET A 496 33.95 -5.69 12.46
CA MET A 496 34.54 -6.96 12.90
C MET A 496 34.28 -8.12 11.91
N GLU A 497 33.08 -8.19 11.31
CA GLU A 497 32.77 -9.17 10.26
C GLU A 497 33.61 -8.94 8.99
N SER A 498 33.84 -7.68 8.64
CA SER A 498 34.71 -7.30 7.52
C SER A 498 36.15 -7.76 7.76
N MET A 499 36.68 -7.52 8.97
CA MET A 499 38.03 -8.00 9.34
C MET A 499 38.11 -9.53 9.36
N LEU A 500 37.10 -10.23 9.86
CA LEU A 500 37.07 -11.70 9.88
C LEU A 500 37.07 -12.30 8.46
N ARG A 501 36.34 -11.70 7.50
CA ARG A 501 36.36 -12.14 6.09
C ARG A 501 37.76 -12.02 5.48
N LYS A 502 38.44 -10.90 5.74
CA LYS A 502 39.82 -10.67 5.27
C LYS A 502 40.80 -11.67 5.90
N ALA A 503 40.60 -12.05 7.15
CA ALA A 503 41.42 -13.09 7.81
C ALA A 503 41.25 -14.47 7.15
N ILE A 504 40.02 -14.85 6.78
CA ILE A 504 39.73 -16.10 6.06
C ILE A 504 40.33 -16.08 4.65
N GLU A 505 40.24 -14.95 3.94
CA GLU A 505 40.86 -14.77 2.63
C GLU A 505 42.39 -14.94 2.70
N MET A 506 43.02 -14.36 3.71
CA MET A 506 44.46 -14.52 3.96
C MET A 506 44.85 -15.99 4.20
N GLU A 507 44.06 -16.76 4.97
CA GLU A 507 44.29 -18.19 5.17
C GLU A 507 44.19 -18.99 3.84
N GLY A 508 43.24 -18.64 2.98
CA GLY A 508 43.09 -19.22 1.64
C GLY A 508 44.30 -18.94 0.75
N LEU A 509 44.75 -17.68 0.68
CA LEU A 509 45.93 -17.27 -0.09
C LEU A 509 47.20 -17.96 0.39
N ARG A 510 47.37 -18.13 1.71
CA ARG A 510 48.49 -18.91 2.29
C ARG A 510 48.46 -20.38 1.87
N GLY A 511 47.27 -20.97 1.78
CA GLY A 511 47.09 -22.34 1.29
C GLY A 511 47.47 -22.50 -0.19
N GLU A 512 47.07 -21.54 -1.03
CA GLU A 512 47.43 -21.51 -2.45
C GLU A 512 48.93 -21.26 -2.67
N GLY A 513 49.51 -20.33 -1.90
CA GLY A 513 50.94 -20.04 -1.90
C GLY A 513 51.79 -21.27 -1.61
N ARG A 514 51.44 -22.05 -0.57
CA ARG A 514 52.15 -23.32 -0.26
C ARG A 514 52.09 -24.32 -1.40
N ARG A 515 50.93 -24.48 -2.05
CA ARG A 515 50.78 -25.40 -3.19
C ARG A 515 51.65 -24.98 -4.39
N LEU A 516 51.79 -23.68 -4.63
CA LEU A 516 52.68 -23.17 -5.68
C LEU A 516 54.15 -23.33 -5.30
N GLU A 517 54.52 -23.16 -4.03
CA GLU A 517 55.88 -23.43 -3.54
C GLU A 517 56.27 -24.90 -3.70
N ASP A 518 55.35 -25.84 -3.42
CA ASP A 518 55.59 -27.28 -3.64
C ASP A 518 55.81 -27.59 -5.13
N LYS A 519 54.97 -27.05 -6.02
CA LYS A 519 55.14 -27.20 -7.48
C LYS A 519 56.44 -26.59 -7.99
N LEU A 520 56.83 -25.42 -7.47
CA LEU A 520 58.07 -24.76 -7.84
C LEU A 520 59.27 -25.64 -7.47
N ARG A 521 59.23 -26.27 -6.29
CA ARG A 521 60.26 -27.21 -5.83
C ARG A 521 60.35 -28.45 -6.75
N ASP A 522 59.22 -28.97 -7.21
CA ASP A 522 59.20 -30.10 -8.15
C ASP A 522 59.87 -29.71 -9.49
N VAL A 523 59.52 -28.53 -10.03
CA VAL A 523 60.10 -28.01 -11.29
C VAL A 523 61.60 -27.74 -11.15
N GLU A 524 62.03 -27.17 -10.03
CA GLU A 524 63.46 -26.96 -9.73
C GLU A 524 64.23 -28.29 -9.65
N GLY A 525 63.61 -29.33 -9.08
CA GLY A 525 64.18 -30.68 -9.05
C GLY A 525 64.38 -31.26 -10.46
N VAL A 526 63.39 -31.10 -11.35
CA VAL A 526 63.49 -31.55 -12.75
C VAL A 526 64.58 -30.76 -13.50
N LEU A 527 64.65 -29.45 -13.31
CA LEU A 527 65.67 -28.61 -13.94
C LEU A 527 67.08 -29.03 -13.54
N LYS A 528 67.30 -29.32 -12.26
CA LYS A 528 68.60 -29.79 -11.77
C LYS A 528 69.02 -31.13 -12.39
N GLY A 529 68.09 -32.08 -12.51
CA GLY A 529 68.36 -33.35 -13.18
C GLY A 529 68.70 -33.17 -14.67
N LEU A 530 67.99 -32.27 -15.37
CA LEU A 530 68.30 -31.93 -16.77
C LEU A 530 69.68 -31.27 -16.93
N GLU A 531 70.10 -30.44 -15.98
CA GLU A 531 71.43 -29.81 -15.99
C GLU A 531 72.56 -30.84 -15.82
N GLU A 532 72.37 -31.81 -14.93
CA GLU A 532 73.31 -32.91 -14.72
C GLU A 532 73.43 -33.78 -15.99
N GLU A 533 72.31 -34.18 -16.61
CA GLU A 533 72.29 -34.94 -17.86
C GLU A 533 72.94 -34.17 -19.03
N LEU A 534 72.67 -32.86 -19.16
CA LEU A 534 73.28 -32.01 -20.19
C LEU A 534 74.80 -31.91 -20.00
N PHE A 535 75.26 -31.76 -18.77
CA PHE A 535 76.69 -31.68 -18.45
C PHE A 535 77.42 -32.98 -18.79
N GLU A 536 76.84 -34.14 -18.47
CA GLU A 536 77.39 -35.45 -18.84
C GLU A 536 77.51 -35.61 -20.35
N LEU A 537 76.47 -35.24 -21.10
CA LEU A 537 76.46 -35.33 -22.56
C LEU A 537 77.42 -34.33 -23.23
N GLU A 538 77.59 -33.13 -22.68
CA GLU A 538 78.58 -32.16 -23.17
C GLU A 538 80.02 -32.65 -22.96
N ASN A 539 80.31 -33.26 -21.81
CA ASN A 539 81.60 -33.90 -21.56
C ASN A 539 81.83 -35.06 -22.54
N ARG A 540 80.81 -35.88 -22.79
CA ARG A 540 80.91 -36.98 -23.76
C ARG A 540 81.15 -36.46 -25.19
N ARG A 541 80.53 -35.34 -25.56
CA ARG A 541 80.80 -34.66 -26.85
C ARG A 541 82.26 -34.20 -26.96
N LEU A 542 82.83 -33.63 -25.89
CA LEU A 542 84.25 -33.23 -25.87
C LEU A 542 85.19 -34.43 -25.98
N GLU A 543 84.84 -35.57 -25.38
CA GLU A 543 85.60 -36.83 -25.53
C GLU A 543 85.62 -37.31 -26.98
N ILE A 544 84.48 -37.29 -27.67
CA ILE A 544 84.38 -37.68 -29.09
C ILE A 544 85.23 -36.74 -29.96
N TYR A 545 85.15 -35.42 -29.77
CA TYR A 545 85.99 -34.46 -30.50
C TYR A 545 87.49 -34.68 -30.24
N ALA A 546 87.87 -34.97 -29.00
CA ALA A 546 89.26 -35.29 -28.66
C ALA A 546 89.73 -36.59 -29.33
N MET A 547 88.84 -37.58 -29.48
CA MET A 547 89.10 -38.82 -30.21
C MET A 547 89.25 -38.60 -31.72
N GLU A 548 88.40 -37.78 -32.35
CA GLU A 548 88.53 -37.39 -33.76
C GLU A 548 89.83 -36.65 -34.05
N LEU A 549 90.19 -35.68 -33.20
CA LEU A 549 91.48 -34.97 -33.28
C LEU A 549 92.66 -35.94 -33.17
N ARG A 550 92.62 -36.90 -32.24
CA ARG A 550 93.66 -37.95 -32.11
C ARG A 550 93.75 -38.86 -33.33
N ALA A 551 92.61 -39.26 -33.92
CA ALA A 551 92.57 -40.09 -35.12
C ALA A 551 93.16 -39.38 -36.36
N SER A 552 93.15 -38.04 -36.37
CA SER A 552 93.68 -37.23 -37.48
C SER A 552 95.20 -36.96 -37.44
N LEU A 553 95.88 -37.29 -36.32
CA LEU A 553 97.32 -37.04 -36.12
C LEU A 553 98.17 -38.24 -36.55
N LYS A 554 99.32 -37.96 -37.21
CA LYS A 554 100.28 -38.98 -37.65
C LYS A 554 101.58 -38.93 -36.85
N GLU A 555 102.33 -40.03 -36.87
CA GLU A 555 103.67 -40.10 -36.25
C GLU A 555 104.60 -39.04 -36.88
N GLY A 556 105.15 -38.16 -36.02
CA GLY A 556 105.95 -36.99 -36.43
C GLY A 556 105.19 -35.65 -36.46
N ASP A 557 103.86 -35.64 -36.36
CA ASP A 557 103.08 -34.40 -36.28
C ASP A 557 103.25 -33.71 -34.92
N VAL A 558 103.14 -32.38 -34.91
CA VAL A 558 103.13 -31.58 -33.68
C VAL A 558 101.69 -31.48 -33.18
N CYS A 559 101.42 -31.96 -31.97
CA CYS A 559 100.08 -31.95 -31.40
C CYS A 559 99.54 -30.51 -31.26
N PRO A 560 98.38 -30.16 -31.85
CA PRO A 560 97.84 -28.79 -31.82
C PRO A 560 97.33 -28.34 -30.44
N VAL A 561 97.21 -29.27 -29.48
CA VAL A 561 96.75 -28.97 -28.11
C VAL A 561 97.92 -28.72 -27.15
N CYS A 562 99.04 -29.44 -27.27
CA CYS A 562 100.17 -29.34 -26.32
C CYS A 562 101.56 -29.09 -26.95
N GLY A 563 101.69 -29.10 -28.28
CA GLY A 563 102.92 -28.72 -28.98
C GLY A 563 104.05 -29.76 -29.01
N GLY A 564 103.84 -30.98 -28.48
CA GLY A 564 104.80 -32.08 -28.54
C GLY A 564 104.72 -32.90 -29.83
N VAL A 565 105.83 -33.55 -30.22
CA VAL A 565 105.92 -34.41 -31.43
C VAL A 565 105.37 -35.81 -31.13
N VAL A 566 104.43 -36.30 -31.94
CA VAL A 566 103.72 -37.57 -31.73
C VAL A 566 104.60 -38.77 -32.11
N GLY A 567 104.94 -39.63 -31.14
CA GLY A 567 105.88 -40.75 -31.32
C GLY A 567 105.28 -42.13 -31.59
N HIS A 568 104.00 -42.36 -31.25
CA HIS A 568 103.26 -43.57 -31.62
C HIS A 568 101.76 -43.29 -31.80
N VAL A 569 101.15 -43.83 -32.86
CA VAL A 569 99.71 -43.70 -33.14
C VAL A 569 98.99 -45.03 -32.86
N HIS A 570 97.97 -45.02 -31.99
CA HIS A 570 97.07 -46.16 -31.80
C HIS A 570 95.89 -46.10 -32.77
N GLU A 571 95.49 -47.24 -33.33
CA GLU A 571 94.28 -47.36 -34.14
C GLU A 571 93.03 -47.20 -33.26
N VAL A 572 92.24 -46.16 -33.52
CA VAL A 572 91.01 -45.88 -32.77
C VAL A 572 89.80 -46.12 -33.67
N SER A 573 88.94 -47.05 -33.26
CA SER A 573 87.65 -47.30 -33.90
C SER A 573 86.59 -46.39 -33.29
N LEU A 574 86.16 -45.36 -34.02
CA LEU A 574 84.97 -44.56 -33.68
C LEU A 574 83.70 -45.40 -33.94
N LYS A 575 82.94 -45.70 -32.89
CA LYS A 575 81.67 -46.47 -32.98
C LYS A 575 80.42 -45.65 -32.64
N GLU A 576 80.55 -44.41 -32.19
CA GLU A 576 79.40 -43.58 -31.76
C GLU A 576 79.11 -42.46 -32.78
N ASP A 577 77.84 -42.28 -33.14
CA ASP A 577 77.36 -41.25 -34.07
C ASP A 577 77.19 -39.90 -33.36
N LEU A 578 78.12 -38.97 -33.64
CA LEU A 578 78.12 -37.60 -33.10
C LEU A 578 76.80 -36.85 -33.38
N GLN A 579 76.12 -37.15 -34.49
CA GLN A 579 74.91 -36.46 -34.89
C GLN A 579 73.70 -36.85 -34.01
N SER A 580 73.63 -38.11 -33.58
CA SER A 580 72.64 -38.58 -32.61
C SER A 580 72.77 -37.88 -31.24
N LEU A 581 74.01 -37.67 -30.78
CA LEU A 581 74.32 -37.02 -29.51
C LEU A 581 74.00 -35.52 -29.55
N LEU A 582 74.30 -34.85 -30.68
CA LEU A 582 73.92 -33.45 -30.91
C LEU A 582 72.39 -33.25 -30.93
N ASN A 583 71.63 -34.18 -31.52
CA ASN A 583 70.17 -34.14 -31.48
C ASN A 583 69.64 -34.31 -30.05
N ARG A 584 70.22 -35.23 -29.27
CA ARG A 584 69.82 -35.44 -27.87
C ARG A 584 70.13 -34.23 -26.98
N LEU A 585 71.29 -33.59 -27.17
CA LEU A 585 71.65 -32.33 -26.51
C LEU A 585 70.63 -31.24 -26.81
N LYS A 586 70.21 -31.10 -28.09
CA LYS A 586 69.21 -30.13 -28.49
C LYS A 586 67.84 -30.40 -27.85
N GLU A 587 67.39 -31.66 -27.83
CA GLU A 587 66.14 -32.05 -27.18
C GLU A 587 66.12 -31.72 -25.68
N LEU A 588 67.22 -32.01 -24.96
CA LEU A 588 67.33 -31.71 -23.54
C LEU A 588 67.45 -30.21 -23.28
N GLN A 589 68.12 -29.45 -24.15
CA GLN A 589 68.14 -27.98 -24.10
C GLN A 589 66.74 -27.39 -24.29
N ASP A 590 65.96 -27.88 -25.26
CA ASP A 590 64.58 -27.43 -25.48
C ASP A 590 63.68 -27.75 -24.27
N LYS A 591 63.84 -28.93 -23.66
CA LYS A 591 63.15 -29.29 -22.40
C LYS A 591 63.56 -28.39 -21.24
N LYS A 592 64.84 -28.09 -21.07
CA LYS A 592 65.33 -27.15 -20.06
C LYS A 592 64.70 -25.77 -20.24
N SER A 593 64.69 -25.23 -21.46
CA SER A 593 64.05 -23.94 -21.77
C SER A 593 62.53 -23.93 -21.57
N TYR A 594 61.86 -25.08 -21.67
CA TYR A 594 60.45 -25.22 -21.29
C TYR A 594 60.26 -25.08 -19.77
N TYR A 595 60.97 -25.88 -18.97
CA TYR A 595 60.84 -25.85 -17.52
C TYR A 595 61.36 -24.56 -16.88
N GLU A 596 62.34 -23.88 -17.49
CA GLU A 596 62.77 -22.53 -17.07
C GLU A 596 61.66 -21.48 -17.24
N ARG A 597 60.88 -21.57 -18.32
CA ARG A 597 59.69 -20.71 -18.53
C ARG A 597 58.58 -21.05 -17.54
N GLU A 598 58.38 -22.33 -17.27
CA GLU A 598 57.39 -22.79 -16.27
C GLU A 598 57.77 -22.30 -14.85
N ARG A 599 59.06 -22.41 -14.47
CA ARG A 599 59.59 -21.88 -13.20
C ARG A 599 59.34 -20.38 -13.07
N ALA A 600 59.70 -19.60 -14.09
CA ALA A 600 59.50 -18.15 -14.09
C ALA A 600 58.01 -17.76 -13.98
N SER A 601 57.11 -18.51 -14.61
CA SER A 601 55.67 -18.31 -14.48
C SER A 601 55.17 -18.60 -13.06
N LEU A 602 55.61 -19.69 -12.45
CA LEU A 602 55.24 -20.05 -11.08
C LEU A 602 55.78 -19.05 -10.05
N GLU A 603 57.03 -18.58 -10.22
CA GLU A 603 57.64 -17.52 -9.40
C GLU A 603 56.83 -16.21 -9.48
N ALA A 604 56.40 -15.81 -10.68
CA ALA A 604 55.59 -14.61 -10.88
C ALA A 604 54.22 -14.72 -10.18
N GLN A 605 53.56 -15.87 -10.27
CA GLN A 605 52.30 -16.12 -9.57
C GLN A 605 52.46 -16.09 -8.04
N LEU A 606 53.53 -16.70 -7.52
CA LEU A 606 53.83 -16.71 -6.10
C LEU A 606 54.12 -15.31 -5.55
N ASN A 607 54.84 -14.48 -6.31
CA ASN A 607 55.11 -13.09 -5.93
C ASN A 607 53.80 -12.26 -5.86
N LEU A 608 52.90 -12.42 -6.82
CA LEU A 608 51.59 -11.76 -6.82
C LEU A 608 50.75 -12.16 -5.58
N LEU A 609 50.77 -13.43 -5.20
CA LEU A 609 50.07 -13.89 -3.98
C LEU A 609 50.71 -13.31 -2.71
N LYS A 610 52.04 -13.25 -2.64
CA LYS A 610 52.77 -12.68 -1.50
C LYS A 610 52.54 -11.17 -1.35
N GLU A 611 52.39 -10.43 -2.45
CA GLU A 611 51.99 -9.01 -2.40
C GLU A 611 50.57 -8.84 -1.86
N LYS A 612 49.61 -9.64 -2.33
CA LYS A 612 48.23 -9.63 -1.80
C LYS A 612 48.17 -10.00 -0.31
N GLU A 613 48.94 -10.99 0.12
CA GLU A 613 49.05 -11.37 1.53
C GLU A 613 49.55 -10.18 2.38
N ARG A 614 50.58 -9.45 1.93
CA ARG A 614 51.10 -8.27 2.64
C ARG A 614 50.05 -7.18 2.79
N THR A 615 49.28 -6.90 1.75
CA THR A 615 48.20 -5.90 1.83
C THR A 615 47.13 -6.27 2.84
N LEU A 616 46.71 -7.55 2.89
CA LEU A 616 45.73 -8.02 3.86
C LEU A 616 46.27 -8.00 5.30
N ILE A 617 47.56 -8.29 5.50
CA ILE A 617 48.21 -8.20 6.83
C ILE A 617 48.19 -6.76 7.35
N GLU A 618 48.50 -5.77 6.51
CA GLU A 618 48.45 -4.36 6.88
C GLU A 618 47.02 -3.92 7.23
N GLU A 619 46.02 -4.39 6.47
CA GLU A 619 44.61 -4.08 6.71
C GLU A 619 44.05 -4.73 7.98
N LEU A 620 44.54 -5.91 8.37
CA LEU A 620 44.13 -6.62 9.59
C LEU A 620 44.75 -6.05 10.88
N LYS A 621 45.73 -5.14 10.78
CA LYS A 621 46.35 -4.41 11.90
C LYS A 621 46.74 -5.29 13.10
N GLY A 622 47.12 -6.55 12.85
CA GLY A 622 47.56 -7.49 13.88
C GLY A 622 46.46 -8.14 14.73
N HIS A 623 45.19 -8.03 14.36
CA HIS A 623 44.12 -8.79 15.02
C HIS A 623 44.14 -10.25 14.55
N ASP A 624 44.12 -11.19 15.51
CA ASP A 624 44.01 -12.61 15.19
C ASP A 624 42.54 -13.05 15.07
N ARG A 625 42.34 -14.17 14.36
CA ARG A 625 41.02 -14.70 14.05
C ARG A 625 40.22 -15.03 15.32
N GLN A 626 40.86 -15.57 16.34
CA GLN A 626 40.20 -16.01 17.58
C GLN A 626 39.69 -14.81 18.38
N SER A 627 40.47 -13.73 18.47
CA SER A 627 40.08 -12.48 19.10
C SER A 627 38.91 -11.82 18.37
N MET A 628 38.89 -11.86 17.04
CA MET A 628 37.78 -11.33 16.23
C MET A 628 36.50 -12.15 16.39
N GLU A 629 36.59 -13.49 16.40
CA GLU A 629 35.44 -14.38 16.64
C GLU A 629 34.86 -14.18 18.06
N PHE A 630 35.71 -13.98 19.06
CA PHE A 630 35.29 -13.71 20.44
C PHE A 630 34.55 -12.37 20.60
N GLU A 631 35.12 -11.28 20.08
CA GLU A 631 34.45 -9.96 20.11
C GLU A 631 33.15 -9.96 19.30
N LEU A 632 33.11 -10.69 18.17
CA LEU A 632 31.86 -10.89 17.41
C LEU A 632 30.78 -11.61 18.23
N SER A 633 31.15 -12.62 19.02
CA SER A 633 30.21 -13.32 19.91
C SER A 633 29.66 -12.38 20.97
N ARG A 634 30.54 -11.61 21.62
CA ARG A 634 30.16 -10.63 22.64
C ARG A 634 29.22 -9.54 22.10
N LEU A 635 29.52 -9.00 20.91
CA LEU A 635 28.67 -8.01 20.25
C LEU A 635 27.30 -8.57 19.88
N LYS A 636 27.23 -9.85 19.47
CA LYS A 636 25.95 -10.52 19.19
C LYS A 636 25.11 -10.69 20.46
N GLU A 637 25.71 -11.16 21.55
CA GLU A 637 25.00 -11.30 22.84
C GLU A 637 24.44 -9.95 23.33
N ARG A 638 25.20 -8.86 23.23
CA ARG A 638 24.71 -7.53 23.61
C ARG A 638 23.60 -7.01 22.70
N LEU A 639 23.66 -7.29 21.40
CA LEU A 639 22.59 -6.94 20.47
C LEU A 639 21.30 -7.74 20.74
N GLU A 640 21.42 -9.01 21.14
CA GLU A 640 20.27 -9.82 21.59
C GLU A 640 19.63 -9.29 22.87
N GLU A 641 20.42 -8.75 23.82
CA GLU A 641 19.90 -8.06 25.00
C GLU A 641 19.11 -6.80 24.61
N ILE A 642 19.65 -6.00 23.69
CA ILE A 642 18.99 -4.79 23.16
C ILE A 642 17.67 -5.15 22.45
N GLU A 643 17.61 -6.26 21.73
CA GLU A 643 16.35 -6.74 21.12
C GLU A 643 15.28 -7.10 22.18
N LYS A 644 15.68 -7.70 23.31
CA LYS A 644 14.76 -7.94 24.43
C LYS A 644 14.28 -6.64 25.07
N GLU A 645 15.17 -5.66 25.23
CA GLU A 645 14.81 -4.33 25.73
C GLU A 645 13.84 -3.60 24.79
N LYS A 646 14.01 -3.74 23.46
CA LYS A 646 13.04 -3.21 22.47
C LYS A 646 11.65 -3.82 22.63
N ALA A 647 11.56 -5.13 22.84
CA ALA A 647 10.28 -5.79 23.08
C ALA A 647 9.61 -5.25 24.34
N LEU A 648 10.38 -5.04 25.42
CA LEU A 648 9.91 -4.46 26.67
C LEU A 648 9.43 -3.01 26.50
N VAL A 649 10.12 -2.20 25.69
CA VAL A 649 9.69 -0.84 25.32
C VAL A 649 8.32 -0.86 24.63
N GLN A 650 8.12 -1.76 23.67
CA GLN A 650 6.84 -1.87 22.97
C GLN A 650 5.69 -2.31 23.89
N GLU A 651 5.99 -3.19 24.85
CA GLU A 651 5.04 -3.62 25.88
C GLU A 651 4.65 -2.46 26.79
N ARG A 652 5.63 -1.72 27.33
CA ARG A 652 5.38 -0.54 28.19
C ARG A 652 4.65 0.58 27.46
N GLU A 653 4.98 0.85 26.19
CA GLU A 653 4.25 1.84 25.37
C GLU A 653 2.77 1.46 25.19
N ARG A 654 2.47 0.16 25.04
CA ARG A 654 1.10 -0.34 24.97
C ARG A 654 0.37 -0.16 26.30
N GLU A 655 0.98 -0.57 27.41
CA GLU A 655 0.39 -0.43 28.75
C GLU A 655 0.09 1.04 29.09
N ILE A 656 1.01 1.96 28.77
CA ILE A 656 0.78 3.40 28.96
C ILE A 656 -0.37 3.90 28.08
N LYS A 657 -0.49 3.42 26.83
CA LYS A 657 -1.59 3.80 25.95
C LYS A 657 -2.93 3.37 26.56
N GLU A 658 -3.04 2.12 27.02
CA GLU A 658 -4.25 1.58 27.66
C GLU A 658 -4.60 2.35 28.95
N LEU A 659 -3.60 2.66 29.78
CA LEU A 659 -3.79 3.46 30.99
C LEU A 659 -4.25 4.89 30.68
N LYS A 660 -3.70 5.54 29.65
CA LYS A 660 -4.11 6.89 29.21
C LYS A 660 -5.52 6.91 28.63
N GLU A 661 -5.91 5.89 27.86
CA GLU A 661 -7.29 5.77 27.38
C GLU A 661 -8.29 5.59 28.54
N ARG A 662 -7.89 4.85 29.57
CA ARG A 662 -8.68 4.67 30.78
C ARG A 662 -8.74 5.96 31.60
N GLU A 663 -7.63 6.68 31.73
CA GLU A 663 -7.57 8.00 32.35
C GLU A 663 -8.48 9.01 31.62
N GLU A 664 -8.45 9.05 30.29
CA GLU A 664 -9.30 9.95 29.47
C GLU A 664 -10.80 9.65 29.67
N LYS A 665 -11.17 8.36 29.81
CA LYS A 665 -12.56 7.96 30.13
C LYS A 665 -12.95 8.42 31.53
N VAL A 666 -12.10 8.16 32.53
CA VAL A 666 -12.34 8.60 33.91
C VAL A 666 -12.40 10.13 34.00
N LEU A 667 -11.58 10.85 33.24
CA LEU A 667 -11.60 12.31 33.16
C LEU A 667 -12.94 12.81 32.59
N LYS A 668 -13.45 12.22 31.52
CA LYS A 668 -14.78 12.54 30.97
C LYS A 668 -15.90 12.24 31.94
N ASP A 669 -15.80 11.14 32.69
CA ASP A 669 -16.75 10.82 33.76
C ASP A 669 -16.70 11.86 34.89
N VAL A 670 -15.50 12.30 35.30
CA VAL A 670 -15.29 13.35 36.31
C VAL A 670 -15.85 14.69 35.84
N GLU A 671 -15.56 15.11 34.61
CA GLU A 671 -16.06 16.35 34.01
C GLU A 671 -17.59 16.31 33.84
N GLY A 672 -18.13 15.19 33.36
CA GLY A 672 -19.57 14.95 33.27
C GLY A 672 -20.25 15.06 34.62
N LEU A 673 -19.71 14.40 35.65
CA LEU A 673 -20.21 14.47 37.02
C LEU A 673 -20.11 15.90 37.59
N ARG A 674 -19.05 16.66 37.28
CA ARG A 674 -18.92 18.08 37.70
C ARG A 674 -19.97 18.98 37.06
N VAL A 675 -20.21 18.84 35.76
CA VAL A 675 -21.25 19.60 35.05
C VAL A 675 -22.64 19.24 35.57
N GLU A 676 -22.91 17.96 35.82
CA GLU A 676 -24.16 17.52 36.42
C GLU A 676 -24.34 18.03 37.86
N LEU A 677 -23.27 18.02 38.67
CA LEU A 677 -23.29 18.55 40.03
C LEU A 677 -23.53 20.06 40.04
N GLU A 678 -22.89 20.83 39.17
CA GLU A 678 -23.17 22.27 39.06
C GLU A 678 -24.60 22.53 38.60
N ARG A 679 -25.10 21.77 37.62
CA ARG A 679 -26.49 21.86 37.18
C ARG A 679 -27.50 21.55 38.31
N ILE A 680 -27.22 20.53 39.13
CA ILE A 680 -28.05 20.19 40.30
C ILE A 680 -27.94 21.30 41.36
N LYS A 681 -26.75 21.86 41.60
CA LYS A 681 -26.53 22.98 42.55
C LYS A 681 -27.22 24.26 42.10
N GLU A 682 -27.19 24.60 40.82
CA GLU A 682 -27.93 25.72 40.24
C GLU A 682 -29.45 25.50 40.27
N GLY A 683 -29.90 24.27 39.95
CA GLY A 683 -31.30 23.88 40.06
C GLY A 683 -31.84 24.00 41.49
N LEU A 684 -31.05 23.55 42.47
CA LEU A 684 -31.34 23.71 43.90
C LEU A 684 -31.40 25.19 44.29
N ARG A 685 -30.43 26.02 43.90
CA ARG A 685 -30.43 27.47 44.17
C ARG A 685 -31.67 28.17 43.61
N HIS A 686 -32.08 27.83 42.39
CA HIS A 686 -33.30 28.38 41.78
C HIS A 686 -34.57 27.93 42.51
N LYS A 687 -34.67 26.66 42.91
CA LYS A 687 -35.84 26.14 43.62
C LYS A 687 -35.94 26.65 45.05
N GLU A 688 -34.82 26.82 45.74
CA GLU A 688 -34.74 27.44 47.07
C GLU A 688 -35.17 28.91 47.01
N SER A 689 -34.72 29.66 45.99
CA SER A 689 -35.16 31.04 45.75
C SER A 689 -36.66 31.14 45.42
N ARG A 690 -37.20 30.21 44.63
CA ARG A 690 -38.65 30.12 44.35
C ARG A 690 -39.47 29.80 45.59
N LEU A 691 -38.97 28.92 46.46
CA LEU A 691 -39.60 28.59 47.74
C LEU A 691 -39.65 29.83 48.66
N GLU A 692 -38.57 30.62 48.72
CA GLU A 692 -38.52 31.87 49.48
C GLU A 692 -39.50 32.93 48.96
N GLN A 693 -39.64 33.07 47.64
CA GLN A 693 -40.62 33.98 47.03
C GLN A 693 -42.08 33.55 47.31
N ALA A 694 -42.38 32.25 47.15
CA ALA A 694 -43.70 31.71 47.44
C ALA A 694 -44.07 31.83 48.94
N ILE A 695 -43.08 31.81 49.84
CA ILE A 695 -43.26 32.08 51.28
C ILE A 695 -43.67 33.53 51.53
N LYS A 696 -42.95 34.50 50.93
CA LYS A 696 -43.28 35.93 51.04
C LYS A 696 -44.65 36.29 50.45
N GLU A 697 -45.04 35.69 49.32
CA GLU A 697 -46.35 35.96 48.68
C GLU A 697 -47.53 35.37 49.47
N SER A 698 -47.40 34.18 50.05
CA SER A 698 -48.51 33.61 50.84
C SER A 698 -48.76 34.37 52.15
N GLU A 699 -47.72 34.94 52.76
CA GLU A 699 -47.83 35.76 53.97
C GLU A 699 -48.49 37.13 53.67
N GLY A 700 -48.27 37.67 52.47
CA GLY A 700 -48.92 38.91 52.01
C GLY A 700 -50.41 38.75 51.71
N LEU A 701 -50.82 37.67 51.03
CA LEU A 701 -52.23 37.46 50.64
C LEU A 701 -53.16 37.12 51.83
N SER A 702 -52.65 36.44 52.87
CA SER A 702 -53.41 36.03 54.07
C SER A 702 -53.98 37.22 54.87
N SER A 703 -53.38 38.40 54.77
CA SER A 703 -53.74 39.60 55.54
C SER A 703 -54.93 40.41 54.98
N SER A 704 -55.54 39.99 53.86
CA SER A 704 -56.40 40.85 53.02
C SER A 704 -57.85 40.40 52.80
N LEU A 705 -58.35 39.39 53.53
CA LEU A 705 -59.68 38.81 53.32
C LEU A 705 -60.63 39.03 54.51
N PRO A 706 -61.77 39.75 54.34
CA PRO A 706 -62.89 39.78 55.29
C PRO A 706 -64.01 38.78 54.97
N ASP A 707 -64.81 38.50 56.00
CA ASP A 707 -65.81 37.44 56.21
C ASP A 707 -66.92 37.15 55.15
N GLU A 708 -67.37 35.89 55.24
CA GLU A 708 -68.60 35.21 54.77
C GLU A 708 -68.82 34.91 53.25
N PRO A 709 -68.41 33.71 52.79
CA PRO A 709 -68.49 33.25 51.38
C PRO A 709 -69.78 32.51 50.98
N SER A 710 -70.88 32.59 51.74
CA SER A 710 -72.06 31.73 51.52
C SER A 710 -73.20 32.34 50.69
N ARG A 711 -73.10 33.61 50.25
CA ARG A 711 -74.07 34.24 49.33
C ARG A 711 -73.54 34.53 47.91
N VAL A 712 -72.25 34.27 47.66
CA VAL A 712 -71.60 34.49 46.36
C VAL A 712 -71.64 33.23 45.47
N GLU A 713 -71.69 32.03 46.06
CA GLU A 713 -71.61 30.75 45.33
C GLU A 713 -72.84 30.39 44.47
N GLN A 714 -74.04 30.85 44.84
CA GLN A 714 -75.26 30.51 44.10
C GLN A 714 -75.45 31.33 42.82
N TYR A 715 -74.92 32.56 42.76
CA TYR A 715 -74.98 33.38 41.54
C TYR A 715 -73.91 32.99 40.51
N ILE A 716 -72.86 32.28 40.94
CA ILE A 716 -71.76 31.82 40.08
C ILE A 716 -72.07 30.48 39.38
N LYS A 717 -72.76 29.56 40.07
CA LYS A 717 -73.08 28.21 39.56
C LYS A 717 -73.93 28.20 38.29
N ASP A 718 -74.81 29.17 38.11
CA ASP A 718 -75.73 29.21 36.95
C ASP A 718 -75.05 29.76 35.68
N VAL A 719 -73.96 30.52 35.81
CA VAL A 719 -73.16 31.03 34.67
C VAL A 719 -72.04 30.05 34.28
N GLU A 720 -71.57 29.19 35.20
CA GLU A 720 -70.49 28.22 34.95
C GLU A 720 -70.94 26.99 34.14
N ARG A 721 -72.19 26.54 34.30
CA ARG A 721 -72.72 25.33 33.62
C ARG A 721 -72.73 25.46 32.09
N ASP A 722 -73.10 26.62 31.57
CA ASP A 722 -73.17 26.86 30.12
C ASP A 722 -71.77 27.12 29.51
N TYR A 723 -70.77 27.46 30.32
CA TYR A 723 -69.37 27.62 29.89
C TYR A 723 -68.61 26.28 29.83
N GLU A 724 -68.92 25.32 30.71
CA GLU A 724 -68.25 24.01 30.74
C GLU A 724 -68.60 23.11 29.55
N GLU A 725 -69.83 23.16 29.03
CA GLU A 725 -70.20 22.44 27.80
C GLU A 725 -69.51 23.00 26.54
N LEU A 726 -69.44 24.33 26.41
CA LEU A 726 -68.70 24.99 25.32
C LEU A 726 -67.20 24.65 25.38
N LYS A 727 -66.63 24.61 26.59
CA LYS A 727 -65.22 24.24 26.82
C LYS A 727 -64.94 22.78 26.43
N GLY A 728 -65.85 21.86 26.74
CA GLY A 728 -65.72 20.44 26.38
C GLY A 728 -65.79 20.17 24.86
N LEU A 729 -66.61 20.92 24.13
CA LEU A 729 -66.69 20.84 22.66
C LEU A 729 -65.45 21.46 22.00
N ARG A 730 -64.98 22.63 22.48
CA ARG A 730 -63.72 23.25 22.00
C ARG A 730 -62.50 22.40 22.28
N GLU A 731 -62.48 21.62 23.38
CA GLU A 731 -61.36 20.72 23.68
C GLU A 731 -61.35 19.46 22.80
N LYS A 732 -62.52 18.93 22.41
CA LYS A 732 -62.61 17.86 21.40
C LYS A 732 -62.23 18.36 20.01
N GLU A 733 -62.67 19.56 19.64
CA GLU A 733 -62.25 20.22 18.40
C GLU A 733 -60.72 20.41 18.38
N ARG A 734 -60.14 20.89 19.49
CA ARG A 734 -58.68 21.04 19.63
C ARG A 734 -57.95 19.72 19.41
N LYS A 735 -58.39 18.63 20.05
CA LYS A 735 -57.76 17.31 19.91
C LYS A 735 -57.88 16.74 18.50
N TYR A 736 -59.03 16.90 17.83
CA TYR A 736 -59.17 16.47 16.44
C TYR A 736 -58.38 17.34 15.46
N LEU A 737 -58.27 18.64 15.71
CA LEU A 737 -57.41 19.54 14.94
C LEU A 737 -55.93 19.27 15.15
N GLU A 738 -55.51 18.92 16.37
CA GLU A 738 -54.15 18.45 16.67
C GLU A 738 -53.86 17.13 15.96
N ARG A 739 -54.76 16.15 16.04
CA ARG A 739 -54.60 14.87 15.34
C ARG A 739 -54.58 15.02 13.80
N LEU A 740 -55.36 15.97 13.26
CA LEU A 740 -55.32 16.32 11.84
C LEU A 740 -54.06 17.09 11.46
N LYS A 741 -53.49 17.90 12.36
CA LYS A 741 -52.17 18.51 12.13
C LYS A 741 -51.09 17.43 12.09
N GLU A 742 -51.07 16.51 13.05
CA GLU A 742 -50.14 15.38 13.09
C GLU A 742 -50.24 14.53 11.81
N LEU A 743 -51.45 14.14 11.39
CA LEU A 743 -51.64 13.36 10.16
C LEU A 743 -51.28 14.15 8.89
N ARG A 744 -51.47 15.47 8.86
CA ARG A 744 -51.04 16.32 7.73
C ARG A 744 -49.53 16.51 7.70
N GLU A 745 -48.88 16.60 8.85
CA GLU A 745 -47.42 16.62 8.97
C GLU A 745 -46.83 15.28 8.56
N GLU A 746 -47.41 14.16 9.00
CA GLU A 746 -47.00 12.82 8.60
C GLU A 746 -47.17 12.61 7.08
N LEU A 747 -48.31 13.04 6.50
CA LEU A 747 -48.52 12.98 5.06
C LEU A 747 -47.51 13.86 4.30
N SER A 748 -47.25 15.09 4.77
CA SER A 748 -46.26 16.01 4.22
C SER A 748 -44.83 15.44 4.28
N GLN A 749 -44.47 14.76 5.38
CA GLN A 749 -43.18 14.08 5.50
C GLN A 749 -43.06 12.90 4.53
N LYS A 750 -44.11 12.08 4.38
CA LYS A 750 -44.12 10.97 3.41
C LYS A 750 -44.09 11.46 1.96
N GLU A 751 -44.79 12.55 1.64
CA GLU A 751 -44.72 13.19 0.33
C GLU A 751 -43.32 13.76 0.04
N LYS A 752 -42.69 14.44 1.01
CA LYS A 752 -41.29 14.89 0.89
C LYS A 752 -40.35 13.72 0.65
N ARG A 753 -40.49 12.64 1.41
CA ARG A 753 -39.65 11.44 1.26
C ARG A 753 -39.82 10.79 -0.11
N ARG A 754 -41.04 10.76 -0.67
CA ARG A 754 -41.28 10.31 -2.04
C ARG A 754 -40.54 11.17 -3.07
N VAL A 755 -40.61 12.49 -2.94
CA VAL A 755 -39.96 13.42 -3.88
C VAL A 755 -38.44 13.34 -3.80
N GLU A 756 -37.87 13.19 -2.59
CA GLU A 756 -36.44 12.93 -2.40
C GLU A 756 -36.00 11.65 -3.12
N LEU A 757 -36.73 10.54 -2.89
CA LEU A 757 -36.44 9.27 -3.55
C LEU A 757 -36.62 9.35 -5.07
N GLU A 758 -37.56 10.17 -5.59
CA GLU A 758 -37.72 10.42 -7.03
C GLU A 758 -36.51 11.15 -7.62
N LYS A 759 -35.96 12.16 -6.92
CA LYS A 759 -34.76 12.88 -7.36
C LYS A 759 -33.50 12.01 -7.30
N GLU A 760 -33.34 11.22 -6.24
CA GLU A 760 -32.25 10.24 -6.16
C GLU A 760 -32.37 9.20 -7.28
N ARG A 761 -33.58 8.76 -7.62
CA ARG A 761 -33.83 7.86 -8.77
C ARG A 761 -33.34 8.48 -10.08
N GLU A 762 -33.68 9.74 -10.34
CA GLU A 762 -33.27 10.44 -11.57
C GLU A 762 -31.75 10.64 -11.65
N GLY A 763 -31.10 11.03 -10.54
CA GLY A 763 -29.64 11.16 -10.48
C GLY A 763 -28.90 9.84 -10.68
N LEU A 764 -29.40 8.74 -10.11
CA LEU A 764 -28.83 7.40 -10.34
C LEU A 764 -29.01 6.95 -11.79
N ILE A 765 -30.15 7.23 -12.42
CA ILE A 765 -30.39 6.91 -13.84
C ILE A 765 -29.37 7.62 -14.74
N GLU A 766 -29.06 8.89 -14.45
CA GLU A 766 -28.09 9.67 -15.21
C GLU A 766 -26.66 9.12 -15.05
N GLN A 767 -26.25 8.79 -13.83
CA GLN A 767 -24.95 8.14 -13.58
C GLN A 767 -24.83 6.76 -14.25
N ILE A 768 -25.90 5.94 -14.21
CA ILE A 768 -25.94 4.63 -14.89
C ILE A 768 -25.79 4.81 -16.41
N LYS A 769 -26.34 5.89 -16.97
CA LYS A 769 -26.24 6.21 -18.40
C LYS A 769 -24.83 6.63 -18.77
N GLU A 770 -24.19 7.52 -18.02
CA GLU A 770 -22.79 7.92 -18.22
C GLU A 770 -21.83 6.73 -18.17
N LYS A 771 -21.96 5.87 -17.16
CA LYS A 771 -21.16 4.64 -17.04
C LYS A 771 -21.44 3.67 -18.21
N GLY A 772 -22.69 3.59 -18.67
CA GLY A 772 -23.06 2.82 -19.86
C GLY A 772 -22.41 3.32 -21.15
N GLU A 773 -22.28 4.64 -21.33
CA GLU A 773 -21.57 5.23 -22.48
C GLU A 773 -20.06 4.99 -22.41
N ARG A 774 -19.46 5.02 -21.21
CA ARG A 774 -18.06 4.67 -20.99
C ARG A 774 -17.77 3.20 -21.31
N LEU A 775 -18.63 2.27 -20.90
CA LEU A 775 -18.50 0.84 -21.22
C LEU A 775 -18.51 0.60 -22.73
N LYS A 776 -19.38 1.29 -23.49
CA LYS A 776 -19.41 1.19 -24.96
C LYS A 776 -18.10 1.63 -25.60
N ARG A 777 -17.51 2.74 -25.13
CA ARG A 777 -16.20 3.21 -25.63
C ARG A 777 -15.09 2.19 -25.35
N LEU A 778 -15.07 1.62 -24.14
CA LEU A 778 -14.11 0.58 -23.76
C LEU A 778 -14.30 -0.70 -24.60
N GLU A 779 -15.54 -1.10 -24.90
CA GLU A 779 -15.82 -2.21 -25.83
C GLU A 779 -15.31 -1.94 -27.24
N GLU A 780 -15.49 -0.71 -27.74
CA GLU A 780 -14.98 -0.30 -29.05
C GLU A 780 -13.45 -0.31 -29.09
N ASP A 781 -12.79 0.17 -28.03
CA ASP A 781 -11.33 0.18 -27.89
C ASP A 781 -10.75 -1.24 -27.78
N ILE A 782 -11.37 -2.11 -26.97
CA ILE A 782 -11.01 -3.54 -26.88
C ILE A 782 -11.15 -4.18 -28.27
N LYS A 783 -12.28 -3.96 -28.95
CA LYS A 783 -12.52 -4.51 -30.30
C LYS A 783 -11.51 -3.99 -31.32
N ALA A 784 -11.06 -2.75 -31.21
CA ALA A 784 -10.03 -2.20 -32.09
C ALA A 784 -8.66 -2.86 -31.90
N GLN A 785 -8.32 -3.32 -30.69
CA GLN A 785 -7.02 -3.94 -30.40
C GLN A 785 -6.96 -5.45 -30.73
N ILE A 786 -8.05 -6.18 -30.52
CA ILE A 786 -8.08 -7.65 -30.66
C ILE A 786 -9.07 -8.17 -31.72
N GLY A 787 -9.87 -7.31 -32.35
CA GLY A 787 -10.81 -7.68 -33.42
C GLY A 787 -12.09 -8.39 -32.97
N GLU A 788 -12.20 -8.74 -31.69
CA GLU A 788 -13.36 -9.39 -31.07
C GLU A 788 -14.01 -8.46 -30.04
N ALA A 789 -15.34 -8.55 -29.88
CA ALA A 789 -16.03 -7.82 -28.82
C ALA A 789 -15.72 -8.42 -27.43
N TYR A 790 -15.91 -7.63 -26.37
CA TYR A 790 -15.73 -8.12 -25.00
C TYR A 790 -16.61 -9.35 -24.72
N SER A 791 -16.06 -10.32 -24.00
CA SER A 791 -16.80 -11.49 -23.47
C SER A 791 -16.22 -11.89 -22.11
N HIS A 792 -17.01 -12.53 -21.25
CA HIS A 792 -16.55 -12.95 -19.91
C HIS A 792 -15.37 -13.94 -19.97
N LEU A 793 -15.19 -14.65 -21.08
CA LEU A 793 -14.07 -15.58 -21.30
C LEU A 793 -12.84 -14.90 -21.92
N LEU A 794 -12.95 -13.65 -22.39
CA LEU A 794 -11.87 -12.94 -23.05
C LEU A 794 -10.66 -12.76 -22.12
N GLU A 795 -10.89 -12.38 -20.87
CA GLU A 795 -9.82 -12.21 -19.90
C GLU A 795 -9.04 -13.51 -19.68
N GLN A 796 -9.74 -14.64 -19.51
CA GLN A 796 -9.09 -15.94 -19.33
C GLN A 796 -8.32 -16.35 -20.58
N ARG A 797 -8.86 -16.10 -21.78
CA ARG A 797 -8.17 -16.37 -23.05
C ARG A 797 -6.92 -15.51 -23.20
N VAL A 798 -7.00 -14.22 -22.89
CA VAL A 798 -5.88 -13.27 -22.98
C VAL A 798 -4.81 -13.60 -21.92
N LYS A 799 -5.20 -13.88 -20.67
CA LYS A 799 -4.28 -14.33 -19.62
C LYS A 799 -3.56 -15.63 -20.01
N ARG A 800 -4.29 -16.64 -20.49
CA ARG A 800 -3.68 -17.88 -21.01
C ARG A 800 -2.74 -17.61 -22.18
N ALA A 801 -3.12 -16.74 -23.11
CA ALA A 801 -2.24 -16.39 -24.24
C ALA A 801 -0.95 -15.69 -23.79
N VAL A 802 -1.01 -14.81 -22.77
CA VAL A 802 0.17 -14.18 -22.17
C VAL A 802 1.02 -15.23 -21.43
N GLU A 803 0.41 -16.10 -20.64
CA GLU A 803 1.11 -17.19 -19.94
C GLU A 803 1.80 -18.16 -20.91
N ASP A 804 1.11 -18.57 -21.97
CA ASP A 804 1.64 -19.47 -23.00
C ASP A 804 2.80 -18.82 -23.76
N LEU A 805 2.69 -17.54 -24.12
CA LEU A 805 3.77 -16.80 -24.78
C LEU A 805 4.96 -16.60 -23.84
N THR A 806 4.72 -16.28 -22.56
CA THR A 806 5.77 -16.11 -21.55
C THR A 806 6.51 -17.42 -21.31
N ARG A 807 5.78 -18.54 -21.23
CA ARG A 807 6.37 -19.89 -21.11
C ARG A 807 7.20 -20.25 -22.34
N LYS A 808 6.69 -19.97 -23.55
CA LYS A 808 7.45 -20.17 -24.80
C LYS A 808 8.73 -19.34 -24.84
N ILE A 809 8.67 -18.06 -24.44
CA ILE A 809 9.85 -17.18 -24.37
C ILE A 809 10.91 -17.79 -23.44
N LYS A 810 10.50 -18.21 -22.24
CA LYS A 810 11.41 -18.82 -21.26
C LYS A 810 12.04 -20.10 -21.79
N GLN A 811 11.23 -20.96 -22.41
CA GLN A 811 11.70 -22.21 -22.99
C GLN A 811 12.71 -21.99 -24.12
N ILE A 812 12.42 -21.07 -25.06
CA ILE A 812 13.35 -20.71 -26.15
C ILE A 812 14.67 -20.14 -25.59
N GLN A 813 14.62 -19.33 -24.53
CA GLN A 813 15.82 -18.78 -23.89
C GLN A 813 16.68 -19.87 -23.21
N GLU A 814 16.05 -20.79 -22.49
CA GLU A 814 16.73 -21.92 -21.84
C GLU A 814 17.34 -22.88 -22.89
N ASP A 815 16.59 -23.19 -23.94
CA ASP A 815 17.04 -24.08 -25.03
C ASP A 815 18.20 -23.43 -25.81
N TYR A 816 18.15 -22.12 -26.06
CA TYR A 816 19.25 -21.37 -26.68
C TYR A 816 20.53 -21.44 -25.83
N GLN A 817 20.43 -21.24 -24.51
CA GLN A 817 21.60 -21.32 -23.61
C GLN A 817 22.18 -22.73 -23.54
N LYS A 818 21.33 -23.76 -23.43
CA LYS A 818 21.76 -25.17 -23.34
C LYS A 818 22.45 -25.60 -24.64
N VAL A 819 21.83 -25.38 -25.79
CA VAL A 819 22.36 -25.81 -27.09
C VAL A 819 23.59 -24.99 -27.47
N SER A 820 23.64 -23.69 -27.16
CA SER A 820 24.84 -22.87 -27.37
C SER A 820 26.05 -23.39 -26.58
N LYS A 821 25.85 -23.78 -25.31
CA LYS A 821 26.94 -24.32 -24.48
C LYS A 821 27.36 -25.70 -24.97
N TYR A 822 26.40 -26.56 -25.31
CA TYR A 822 26.69 -27.90 -25.83
C TYR A 822 27.45 -27.86 -27.15
N LYS A 823 27.09 -26.94 -28.05
CA LYS A 823 27.81 -26.68 -29.29
C LYS A 823 29.28 -26.30 -29.01
N GLN A 824 29.52 -25.36 -28.10
CA GLN A 824 30.86 -24.91 -27.74
C GLN A 824 31.72 -26.06 -27.16
N ASP A 825 31.14 -26.90 -26.30
CA ASP A 825 31.83 -28.04 -25.71
C ASP A 825 32.21 -29.10 -26.76
N ILE A 826 31.35 -29.35 -27.77
CA ILE A 826 31.65 -30.27 -28.87
C ILE A 826 32.69 -29.68 -29.82
N GLU A 827 32.61 -28.38 -30.16
CA GLU A 827 33.61 -27.69 -30.99
C GLU A 827 35.03 -27.84 -30.41
N LEU A 828 35.18 -27.63 -29.10
CA LEU A 828 36.46 -27.81 -28.39
C LEU A 828 36.97 -29.26 -28.47
N LYS A 829 36.08 -30.25 -28.33
CA LYS A 829 36.46 -31.68 -28.45
C LYS A 829 36.90 -32.04 -29.87
N VAL A 830 36.20 -31.55 -30.89
CA VAL A 830 36.53 -31.79 -32.30
C VAL A 830 37.88 -31.16 -32.64
N GLU A 831 38.17 -29.94 -32.17
CA GLU A 831 39.47 -29.30 -32.35
C GLU A 831 40.60 -30.05 -31.63
N GLY A 832 40.37 -30.52 -30.40
CA GLY A 832 41.32 -31.35 -29.66
C GLY A 832 41.67 -32.64 -30.40
N LEU A 833 40.66 -33.38 -30.90
CA LEU A 833 40.87 -34.62 -31.66
C LEU A 833 41.60 -34.39 -32.98
N LYS A 834 41.36 -33.27 -33.68
CA LYS A 834 42.15 -32.89 -34.88
C LYS A 834 43.63 -32.68 -34.56
N SER A 835 43.94 -32.12 -33.40
CA SER A 835 45.31 -31.92 -32.94
C SER A 835 45.99 -33.26 -32.63
N ASP A 836 45.30 -34.13 -31.89
CA ASP A 836 45.78 -35.48 -31.54
C ASP A 836 46.10 -36.30 -32.80
N ILE A 837 45.19 -36.32 -33.79
CA ILE A 837 45.39 -37.06 -35.04
C ILE A 837 46.63 -36.56 -35.79
N ARG A 838 46.83 -35.24 -35.89
CA ARG A 838 48.03 -34.65 -36.52
C ARG A 838 49.33 -35.06 -35.80
N ASN A 839 49.31 -35.12 -34.48
CA ASN A 839 50.46 -35.57 -33.70
C ASN A 839 50.80 -37.04 -33.98
N ILE A 840 49.79 -37.91 -34.06
CA ILE A 840 49.99 -39.33 -34.40
C ILE A 840 50.49 -39.49 -35.85
N GLU A 841 50.00 -38.70 -36.80
CA GLU A 841 50.48 -38.74 -38.19
C GLU A 841 51.97 -38.38 -38.31
N ASN A 842 52.43 -37.38 -37.56
CA ASN A 842 53.85 -37.02 -37.50
C ASN A 842 54.71 -38.16 -36.93
N ASN A 843 54.23 -38.86 -35.90
CA ASN A 843 54.92 -40.01 -35.32
C ASN A 843 55.00 -41.20 -36.30
N LEU A 844 53.91 -41.48 -37.03
CA LEU A 844 53.89 -42.52 -38.07
C LEU A 844 54.86 -42.20 -39.22
N LEU A 845 54.99 -40.93 -39.62
CA LEU A 845 55.93 -40.51 -40.65
C LEU A 845 57.39 -40.78 -40.24
N ASN A 846 57.72 -40.54 -38.96
CA ASN A 846 59.05 -40.79 -38.40
C ASN A 846 59.38 -42.29 -38.37
N LEU A 847 58.44 -43.14 -37.94
CA LEU A 847 58.61 -44.60 -37.91
C LEU A 847 58.79 -45.18 -39.33
N LYS A 848 58.08 -44.65 -40.32
CA LYS A 848 58.21 -45.09 -41.73
C LYS A 848 59.61 -44.85 -42.30
N ARG A 849 60.25 -43.73 -41.96
CA ARG A 849 61.64 -43.44 -42.35
C ARG A 849 62.65 -44.39 -41.71
N GLN A 850 62.43 -44.79 -40.45
CA GLN A 850 63.29 -45.75 -39.76
C GLN A 850 63.18 -47.15 -40.39
N LYS A 851 61.97 -47.57 -40.77
CA LYS A 851 61.71 -48.86 -41.44
C LYS A 851 62.41 -48.97 -42.81
N GLU A 852 62.44 -47.90 -43.60
CA GLU A 852 63.14 -47.84 -44.89
C GLU A 852 64.68 -47.94 -44.76
N GLY A 853 65.24 -47.55 -43.61
CA GLY A 853 66.67 -47.69 -43.31
C GLY A 853 67.09 -49.14 -43.07
N VAL A 854 66.35 -49.86 -42.22
CA VAL A 854 66.62 -51.27 -41.86
C VAL A 854 66.45 -52.21 -43.08
N ALA A 855 65.51 -51.90 -43.99
CA ALA A 855 65.25 -52.68 -45.20
C ALA A 855 66.43 -52.73 -46.20
N LYS A 856 67.35 -51.75 -46.17
CA LYS A 856 68.52 -51.72 -47.07
C LYS A 856 69.64 -52.68 -46.63
N GLU A 857 69.72 -53.00 -45.35
CA GLU A 857 70.77 -53.84 -44.77
C GLU A 857 70.49 -55.35 -44.93
N LEU A 858 69.25 -55.73 -45.28
CA LEU A 858 68.81 -57.12 -45.48
C LEU A 858 68.89 -57.59 -46.95
N TYR A 859 69.43 -56.76 -47.86
CA TYR A 859 69.46 -57.00 -49.31
C TYR A 859 70.38 -58.17 -49.73
N GLU A 860 71.47 -58.44 -49.01
CA GLU A 860 72.42 -59.54 -49.29
C GLU A 860 71.84 -60.94 -49.02
N LEU A 861 70.83 -61.06 -48.15
CA LEU A 861 70.10 -62.32 -47.89
C LEU A 861 69.16 -62.69 -49.03
N TYR A 862 68.62 -61.68 -49.72
CA TYR A 862 67.70 -61.84 -50.85
C TYR A 862 68.40 -62.45 -52.07
N GLU A 863 69.70 -62.16 -52.28
CA GLU A 863 70.50 -62.74 -53.38
C GLU A 863 70.80 -64.24 -53.21
N ARG A 864 70.90 -64.74 -51.98
CA ARG A 864 71.34 -66.12 -51.68
C ARG A 864 70.22 -67.16 -51.71
N PHE A 865 69.00 -66.77 -51.39
CA PHE A 865 67.85 -67.69 -51.25
C PHE A 865 66.73 -67.44 -52.25
N GLY A 866 66.91 -66.50 -53.19
CA GLY A 866 65.96 -66.21 -54.28
C GLY A 866 64.67 -65.50 -53.85
N SER A 867 64.23 -65.65 -52.59
CA SER A 867 63.19 -64.86 -51.94
C SER A 867 63.36 -64.88 -50.41
N LEU A 868 62.86 -63.86 -49.71
CA LEU A 868 62.77 -63.86 -48.23
C LEU A 868 61.91 -65.02 -47.69
N GLU A 869 60.95 -65.52 -48.47
CA GLU A 869 60.03 -66.62 -48.11
C GLU A 869 60.66 -68.03 -48.22
N GLU A 870 61.72 -68.23 -49.02
CA GLU A 870 62.45 -69.51 -49.10
C GLU A 870 63.60 -69.61 -48.07
N ALA A 871 64.16 -68.47 -47.65
CA ALA A 871 65.09 -68.41 -46.52
C ALA A 871 64.38 -68.68 -45.17
N GLU A 872 63.17 -68.15 -44.98
CA GLU A 872 62.32 -68.33 -43.78
C GLU A 872 61.95 -69.80 -43.48
N LYS A 873 61.92 -70.70 -44.48
CA LYS A 873 61.54 -72.11 -44.26
C LYS A 873 62.55 -72.93 -43.45
N TYR A 874 63.80 -72.47 -43.38
CA TYR A 874 64.88 -73.12 -42.63
C TYR A 874 65.56 -72.18 -41.63
N MET A 875 65.32 -70.88 -41.73
CA MET A 875 65.73 -69.91 -40.72
C MET A 875 64.82 -70.02 -39.50
N LEU A 876 65.39 -70.55 -38.45
CA LEU A 876 64.83 -70.52 -37.11
C LEU A 876 65.67 -69.51 -36.35
N ASP A 877 65.00 -68.52 -35.80
CA ASP A 877 65.58 -67.48 -34.98
C ASP A 877 66.10 -68.11 -33.65
N GLN A 878 66.83 -67.43 -32.75
CA GLN A 878 67.13 -67.97 -31.40
C GLN A 878 65.86 -68.56 -30.77
N GLU A 879 64.68 -67.98 -31.05
CA GLU A 879 63.32 -68.38 -30.65
C GLU A 879 62.69 -69.49 -31.50
N GLY A 880 63.32 -69.88 -32.60
CA GLY A 880 62.96 -70.92 -33.54
C GLY A 880 63.73 -72.20 -33.25
N ILE A 881 65.03 -72.03 -33.00
CA ILE A 881 65.88 -73.03 -32.36
C ILE A 881 65.40 -73.18 -30.93
N GLU A 882 65.06 -72.10 -30.25
CA GLU A 882 64.29 -72.10 -29.01
C GLU A 882 62.83 -72.44 -29.23
N ARG A 883 62.16 -72.48 -30.39
CA ARG A 883 60.78 -73.02 -30.52
C ARG A 883 60.80 -74.51 -30.71
N LEU A 884 61.80 -75.05 -31.39
CA LEU A 884 62.05 -76.48 -31.47
C LEU A 884 62.72 -77.03 -30.21
N ARG A 885 63.50 -76.21 -29.49
CA ARG A 885 63.85 -76.46 -28.09
C ARG A 885 62.65 -76.26 -27.20
N GLN A 886 61.89 -75.15 -27.27
CA GLN A 886 60.64 -74.80 -26.55
C GLN A 886 59.44 -75.61 -27.02
N GLU A 887 59.46 -76.53 -27.97
CA GLU A 887 58.31 -77.43 -28.19
C GLU A 887 58.55 -78.72 -27.41
N VAL A 888 59.84 -79.11 -27.33
CA VAL A 888 60.35 -80.13 -26.42
C VAL A 888 60.38 -79.60 -24.98
N GLU A 889 60.81 -78.36 -24.80
CA GLU A 889 60.75 -77.55 -23.58
C GLU A 889 59.39 -76.86 -23.43
N GLN A 890 58.41 -76.83 -24.34
CA GLN A 890 57.03 -76.36 -24.03
C GLN A 890 56.29 -77.55 -23.50
N TYR A 891 56.49 -78.74 -24.06
CA TYR A 891 55.96 -79.91 -23.41
C TYR A 891 56.48 -80.02 -21.96
N GLU A 892 57.78 -79.75 -21.72
CA GLU A 892 58.37 -79.71 -20.37
C GLU A 892 58.03 -78.40 -19.60
N ARG A 893 58.11 -77.21 -20.20
CA ARG A 893 57.81 -75.88 -19.58
C ARG A 893 56.33 -75.53 -19.53
N GLU A 894 55.43 -76.11 -20.30
CA GLU A 894 53.97 -75.86 -20.24
C GLU A 894 53.38 -76.76 -19.16
N LYS A 895 53.93 -77.96 -19.00
CA LYS A 895 53.77 -78.76 -17.78
C LYS A 895 54.35 -78.04 -16.55
N ASP A 896 55.59 -77.53 -16.62
CA ASP A 896 56.22 -76.82 -15.50
C ASP A 896 55.58 -75.43 -15.26
N LYS A 897 55.21 -74.65 -16.29
CA LYS A 897 54.52 -73.33 -16.17
C LYS A 897 53.09 -73.47 -15.70
N LEU A 898 52.33 -74.47 -16.14
CA LEU A 898 50.98 -74.69 -15.61
C LEU A 898 51.07 -75.15 -14.15
N SER A 899 52.15 -75.85 -13.75
CA SER A 899 52.41 -76.15 -12.34
C SER A 899 52.92 -74.94 -11.52
N GLU A 900 53.80 -74.09 -12.07
CA GLU A 900 54.26 -72.84 -11.42
C GLU A 900 53.14 -71.80 -11.34
N ARG A 901 52.34 -71.63 -12.40
CA ARG A 901 51.17 -70.75 -12.44
C ARG A 901 50.08 -71.24 -11.49
N ARG A 902 49.92 -72.56 -11.36
CA ARG A 902 49.09 -73.14 -10.30
C ARG A 902 49.63 -72.79 -8.92
N GLU A 903 50.94 -72.89 -8.67
CA GLU A 903 51.55 -72.47 -7.40
C GLU A 903 51.45 -70.95 -7.14
N GLU A 904 51.55 -70.11 -8.17
CA GLU A 904 51.36 -68.65 -8.08
C GLU A 904 49.91 -68.27 -7.79
N ILE A 905 48.94 -68.86 -8.51
CA ILE A 905 47.51 -68.67 -8.23
C ILE A 905 47.18 -69.21 -6.83
N GLU A 906 47.76 -70.35 -6.41
CA GLU A 906 47.60 -70.87 -5.05
C GLU A 906 48.28 -69.99 -3.97
N LYS A 907 49.32 -69.21 -4.30
CA LYS A 907 49.92 -68.19 -3.42
C LYS A 907 49.07 -66.92 -3.37
N SER A 908 48.59 -66.41 -4.50
CA SER A 908 47.71 -65.23 -4.56
C SER A 908 46.33 -65.51 -3.95
N LEU A 909 45.79 -66.73 -4.09
CA LEU A 909 44.58 -67.14 -3.40
C LEU A 909 44.80 -67.26 -1.89
N ARG A 910 46.01 -67.66 -1.42
CA ARG A 910 46.40 -67.63 0.00
C ARG A 910 46.49 -66.22 0.57
N GLU A 911 46.91 -65.23 -0.21
CA GLU A 911 46.91 -63.81 0.20
C GLU A 911 45.50 -63.19 0.25
N LEU A 912 44.52 -63.84 -0.39
CA LEU A 912 43.11 -63.45 -0.46
C LEU A 912 42.22 -64.32 0.47
N GLU A 913 42.82 -65.18 1.30
CA GLU A 913 42.12 -65.98 2.31
C GLU A 913 41.50 -65.09 3.40
N GLY A 914 40.29 -65.44 3.84
CA GLY A 914 39.55 -64.68 4.87
C GLY A 914 38.67 -63.54 4.34
N LEU A 915 38.65 -63.30 3.02
CA LEU A 915 37.68 -62.38 2.40
C LEU A 915 36.24 -62.92 2.51
N PRO A 916 35.24 -62.05 2.71
CA PRO A 916 33.85 -62.45 2.73
C PRO A 916 33.39 -63.04 1.39
N LYS A 917 32.31 -63.83 1.40
CA LYS A 917 31.67 -64.32 0.17
C LYS A 917 31.13 -63.13 -0.63
N THR A 918 31.25 -63.19 -1.96
CA THR A 918 30.85 -62.14 -2.89
C THR A 918 29.38 -61.75 -2.70
N GLU A 919 28.50 -62.74 -2.49
CA GLU A 919 27.07 -62.55 -2.17
C GLU A 919 26.84 -61.66 -0.93
N LYS A 920 27.65 -61.79 0.13
CA LYS A 920 27.50 -60.98 1.35
C LYS A 920 27.89 -59.51 1.14
N VAL A 921 28.89 -59.25 0.30
CA VAL A 921 29.32 -57.88 -0.05
C VAL A 921 28.28 -57.21 -0.94
N GLU A 922 27.65 -57.97 -1.86
CA GLU A 922 26.54 -57.48 -2.68
C GLU A 922 25.29 -57.16 -1.84
N GLU A 923 24.96 -57.98 -0.84
CA GLU A 923 23.88 -57.68 0.11
C GLU A 923 24.13 -56.40 0.93
N GLU A 924 25.36 -56.20 1.42
CA GLU A 924 25.73 -54.98 2.15
C GLU A 924 25.74 -53.74 1.25
N LEU A 925 26.22 -53.87 0.02
CA LEU A 925 26.18 -52.81 -0.98
C LEU A 925 24.73 -52.41 -1.28
N SER A 926 23.83 -53.38 -1.45
CA SER A 926 22.40 -53.13 -1.64
C SER A 926 21.75 -52.40 -0.45
N LYS A 927 22.11 -52.75 0.79
CA LYS A 927 21.64 -52.04 2.00
C LYS A 927 22.12 -50.58 2.03
N VAL A 928 23.38 -50.32 1.67
CA VAL A 928 23.93 -48.95 1.61
C VAL A 928 23.28 -48.15 0.49
N GLU A 929 23.02 -48.76 -0.67
CA GLU A 929 22.30 -48.10 -1.77
C GLU A 929 20.86 -47.74 -1.40
N LYS A 930 20.18 -48.61 -0.66
CA LYS A 930 18.87 -48.30 -0.08
C LYS A 930 18.95 -47.14 0.92
N GLY A 931 19.94 -47.13 1.81
CA GLY A 931 20.17 -46.03 2.75
C GLY A 931 20.44 -44.68 2.05
N ILE A 932 21.15 -44.70 0.92
CA ILE A 932 21.37 -43.50 0.09
C ILE A 932 20.05 -43.00 -0.52
N HIS A 933 19.18 -43.92 -0.94
CA HIS A 933 17.87 -43.57 -1.48
C HIS A 933 16.96 -42.96 -0.41
N ASP A 934 16.85 -43.60 0.76
CA ASP A 934 16.04 -43.13 1.88
C ASP A 934 16.51 -41.74 2.39
N ASN A 935 17.83 -41.53 2.47
CA ASN A 935 18.42 -40.23 2.85
C ASN A 935 18.07 -39.12 1.84
N ARG A 936 18.08 -39.42 0.54
CA ARG A 936 17.66 -38.46 -0.51
C ARG A 936 16.17 -38.12 -0.45
N GLU A 937 15.31 -39.08 -0.13
CA GLU A 937 13.87 -38.82 0.06
C GLU A 937 13.63 -37.90 1.27
N ALA A 938 14.30 -38.19 2.40
CA ALA A 938 14.22 -37.35 3.60
C ALA A 938 14.75 -35.92 3.34
N TYR A 939 15.85 -35.78 2.61
CA TYR A 939 16.40 -34.49 2.19
C TYR A 939 15.40 -33.70 1.33
N GLY A 940 14.79 -34.36 0.34
CA GLY A 940 13.79 -33.74 -0.53
C GLY A 940 12.49 -33.37 0.18
N HIS A 941 12.14 -34.04 1.29
CA HIS A 941 11.03 -33.64 2.15
C HIS A 941 11.37 -32.39 2.97
N LEU A 942 12.53 -32.39 3.66
CA LEU A 942 12.95 -31.25 4.49
C LEU A 942 13.22 -29.99 3.66
N GLN A 943 13.77 -30.11 2.44
CA GLN A 943 13.92 -28.98 1.52
C GLN A 943 12.57 -28.33 1.15
N ARG A 944 11.56 -29.14 0.84
CA ARG A 944 10.21 -28.62 0.53
C ARG A 944 9.59 -27.92 1.74
N SER A 945 9.73 -28.50 2.93
CA SER A 945 9.28 -27.88 4.18
C SER A 945 10.04 -26.57 4.47
N LEU A 946 11.33 -26.48 4.15
CA LEU A 946 12.12 -25.26 4.30
C LEU A 946 11.67 -24.15 3.34
N GLU A 947 11.41 -24.48 2.08
CA GLU A 947 10.89 -23.51 1.09
C GLU A 947 9.51 -22.98 1.48
N GLU A 948 8.62 -23.87 1.93
CA GLU A 948 7.29 -23.50 2.41
C GLU A 948 7.37 -22.59 3.65
N LEU A 949 8.23 -22.93 4.62
CA LEU A 949 8.42 -22.11 5.82
C LEU A 949 9.04 -20.74 5.50
N LYS A 950 10.03 -20.67 4.60
CA LYS A 950 10.61 -19.39 4.14
C LYS A 950 9.56 -18.48 3.51
N ARG A 951 8.69 -19.05 2.67
CA ARG A 951 7.57 -18.32 2.06
C ARG A 951 6.60 -17.77 3.12
N LEU A 952 6.26 -18.57 4.15
CA LEU A 952 5.35 -18.14 5.22
C LEU A 952 5.96 -17.03 6.10
N VAL A 953 7.26 -17.09 6.38
CA VAL A 953 7.98 -16.02 7.11
C VAL A 953 8.00 -14.72 6.31
N GLU A 954 8.19 -14.80 5.00
CA GLU A 954 8.19 -13.62 4.13
C GLU A 954 6.80 -13.00 3.97
N GLU A 955 5.75 -13.83 3.88
CA GLU A 955 4.35 -13.38 3.94
C GLU A 955 4.06 -12.66 5.28
N ARG A 956 4.51 -13.24 6.41
CA ARG A 956 4.36 -12.63 7.74
C ARG A 956 5.03 -11.25 7.80
N LYS A 957 6.27 -11.13 7.34
CA LYS A 957 7.00 -9.84 7.30
C LYS A 957 6.30 -8.79 6.43
N SER A 958 5.72 -9.19 5.30
CA SER A 958 4.93 -8.28 4.45
C SER A 958 3.71 -7.75 5.19
N ILE A 959 2.97 -8.64 5.85
CA ILE A 959 1.77 -8.26 6.61
C ILE A 959 2.14 -7.35 7.79
N GLU A 960 3.24 -7.61 8.49
CA GLU A 960 3.73 -6.76 9.58
C GLU A 960 4.01 -5.32 9.12
N ARG A 961 4.62 -5.13 7.94
CA ARG A 961 4.84 -3.79 7.35
C ARG A 961 3.53 -3.09 6.99
N GLU A 962 2.63 -3.77 6.30
CA GLU A 962 1.31 -3.21 5.94
C GLU A 962 0.51 -2.81 7.19
N LEU A 963 0.60 -3.60 8.26
CA LEU A 963 -0.09 -3.33 9.51
C LEU A 963 0.50 -2.11 10.24
N GLN A 964 1.81 -1.86 10.09
CA GLN A 964 2.45 -0.65 10.59
C GLN A 964 1.94 0.61 9.87
N GLU A 965 1.84 0.56 8.53
CA GLU A 965 1.29 1.66 7.72
C GLU A 965 -0.18 1.95 8.07
N LEU A 966 -1.00 0.89 8.18
CA LEU A 966 -2.42 1.02 8.53
C LEU A 966 -2.61 1.61 9.94
N LYS A 967 -1.78 1.21 10.92
CA LYS A 967 -1.80 1.79 12.29
C LYS A 967 -1.42 3.27 12.30
N GLN A 968 -0.47 3.69 11.46
CA GLN A 968 -0.16 5.11 11.31
C GLN A 968 -1.36 5.88 10.76
N MET A 969 -2.02 5.37 9.73
CA MET A 969 -3.24 5.97 9.20
C MET A 969 -4.38 6.01 10.23
N GLU A 970 -4.59 4.92 10.97
CA GLU A 970 -5.58 4.86 12.05
C GLU A 970 -5.35 5.97 13.09
N SER A 971 -4.10 6.18 13.51
CA SER A 971 -3.75 7.23 14.46
C SER A 971 -4.06 8.66 13.96
N LEU A 972 -3.88 8.90 12.65
CA LEU A 972 -4.19 10.19 12.03
C LEU A 972 -5.71 10.42 11.98
N TYR A 973 -6.47 9.41 11.55
CA TYR A 973 -7.93 9.48 11.51
C TYR A 973 -8.55 9.53 12.91
N GLU A 974 -7.92 8.92 13.93
CA GLU A 974 -8.33 9.04 15.32
C GLU A 974 -8.20 10.49 15.82
N ARG A 975 -7.07 11.16 15.50
CA ARG A 975 -6.89 12.59 15.79
C ARG A 975 -7.94 13.44 15.11
N LEU A 976 -8.12 13.30 13.80
CA LEU A 976 -9.14 14.04 13.04
C LEU A 976 -10.54 13.81 13.60
N ARG A 977 -10.84 12.59 14.05
CA ARG A 977 -12.12 12.25 14.69
C ARG A 977 -12.29 12.96 16.04
N LYS A 978 -11.24 13.13 16.84
CA LYS A 978 -11.29 13.90 18.10
C LYS A 978 -11.52 15.40 17.81
N ASP A 979 -10.69 15.99 16.96
CA ASP A 979 -10.72 17.44 16.64
C ASP A 979 -12.10 17.91 16.11
N PHE A 980 -12.80 17.06 15.35
CA PHE A 980 -14.13 17.36 14.82
C PHE A 980 -15.28 16.91 15.72
N LYS A 981 -15.07 16.06 16.73
CA LYS A 981 -16.16 15.56 17.59
C LYS A 981 -16.62 16.61 18.59
N ASP A 982 -15.69 17.34 19.18
CA ASP A 982 -15.98 18.28 20.28
C ASP A 982 -16.29 19.71 19.78
N ASP A 983 -16.46 19.87 18.46
CA ASP A 983 -16.64 21.15 17.75
C ASP A 983 -15.51 22.17 18.00
N GLU A 984 -14.32 21.74 18.47
CA GLU A 984 -13.15 22.59 18.68
C GLU A 984 -12.72 23.29 17.38
N PHE A 985 -12.64 22.55 16.28
CA PHE A 985 -12.27 23.13 14.98
C PHE A 985 -13.34 24.08 14.42
N PRO A 986 -14.64 23.73 14.39
CA PRO A 986 -15.72 24.70 14.07
C PRO A 986 -15.75 25.96 14.95
N GLU A 987 -15.44 25.83 16.24
CA GLU A 987 -15.36 26.97 17.16
C GLU A 987 -14.17 27.88 16.82
N TYR A 988 -13.00 27.29 16.59
CA TYR A 988 -11.81 28.01 16.17
C TYR A 988 -12.04 28.83 14.90
N VAL A 989 -12.71 28.23 13.89
CA VAL A 989 -13.08 28.94 12.66
C VAL A 989 -14.09 30.08 12.94
N SER A 990 -15.05 29.85 13.83
CA SER A 990 -16.06 30.86 14.18
C SER A 990 -15.45 32.08 14.88
N GLN A 991 -14.45 31.88 15.74
CA GLN A 991 -13.73 32.96 16.43
C GLN A 991 -12.91 33.82 15.47
N ILE A 992 -12.19 33.19 14.52
CA ILE A 992 -11.47 33.93 13.46
C ILE A 992 -12.44 34.80 12.66
N MET A 993 -13.62 34.26 12.32
CA MET A 993 -14.60 34.99 11.52
C MET A 993 -15.28 36.11 12.30
N LEU A 994 -15.56 35.90 13.59
CA LEU A 994 -16.06 36.97 14.46
C LEU A 994 -15.06 38.12 14.54
N SER A 995 -13.75 37.83 14.61
CA SER A 995 -12.69 38.84 14.59
C SER A 995 -12.70 39.67 13.32
N ASN A 996 -12.78 39.02 12.16
CA ASN A 996 -12.86 39.71 10.87
C ASN A 996 -14.13 40.59 10.76
N ILE A 997 -15.28 40.11 11.26
CA ILE A 997 -16.53 40.87 11.27
C ILE A 997 -16.44 42.06 12.23
N ALA A 998 -15.86 41.89 13.41
CA ALA A 998 -15.69 42.94 14.40
C ALA A 998 -14.76 44.03 13.86
N GLU A 999 -13.60 43.66 13.28
CA GLU A 999 -12.66 44.61 12.68
C GLU A 999 -13.32 45.44 11.57
N ARG A 1000 -14.06 44.78 10.67
CA ARG A 1000 -14.78 45.48 9.59
C ARG A 1000 -15.96 46.31 10.12
N GLY A 1001 -16.66 45.82 11.14
CA GLY A 1001 -17.73 46.53 11.82
C GLY A 1001 -17.26 47.78 12.54
N SER A 1002 -16.04 47.75 13.10
CA SER A 1002 -15.41 48.87 13.80
C SER A 1002 -15.23 50.07 12.88
N TYR A 1003 -14.87 49.83 11.61
CA TYR A 1003 -14.80 50.89 10.62
C TYR A 1003 -16.13 51.64 10.47
N TYR A 1004 -17.24 50.91 10.38
CA TYR A 1004 -18.57 51.49 10.22
C TYR A 1004 -19.08 52.16 11.51
N LEU A 1005 -18.89 51.50 12.66
CA LEU A 1005 -19.34 52.01 13.94
C LEU A 1005 -18.62 53.31 14.32
N PHE A 1006 -17.30 53.35 14.09
CA PHE A 1006 -16.48 54.54 14.32
C PHE A 1006 -16.97 55.71 13.46
N LYS A 1007 -17.31 55.45 12.18
CA LYS A 1007 -17.82 56.50 11.28
C LYS A 1007 -19.21 56.98 11.65
N PHE A 1008 -20.14 56.07 12.00
CA PHE A 1008 -21.50 56.43 12.40
C PHE A 1008 -21.56 57.24 13.70
N THR A 1009 -20.62 56.99 14.59
CA THR A 1009 -20.58 57.60 15.93
C THR A 1009 -19.57 58.76 15.99
N SER A 1010 -19.15 59.28 14.83
CA SER A 1010 -18.21 60.40 14.72
C SER A 1010 -16.89 60.20 15.49
N GLY A 1011 -16.44 58.95 15.61
CA GLY A 1011 -15.20 58.57 16.27
C GLY A 1011 -15.34 58.01 17.69
N GLN A 1012 -16.56 57.84 18.20
CA GLN A 1012 -16.78 57.48 19.60
C GLN A 1012 -16.65 55.98 19.89
N PHE A 1013 -17.17 55.09 19.03
CA PHE A 1013 -17.26 53.65 19.33
C PHE A 1013 -16.57 52.76 18.28
N THR A 1014 -15.88 51.71 18.74
CA THR A 1014 -15.39 50.59 17.91
C THR A 1014 -15.74 49.23 18.54
N PHE A 1015 -15.84 48.18 17.75
CA PHE A 1015 -15.91 46.81 18.26
C PHE A 1015 -14.52 46.27 18.59
N GLU A 1016 -14.48 45.38 19.58
CA GLU A 1016 -13.29 44.65 19.98
C GLU A 1016 -13.69 43.27 20.49
N ILE A 1017 -12.78 42.31 20.38
CA ILE A 1017 -13.00 40.97 20.92
C ILE A 1017 -12.16 40.81 22.18
N VAL A 1018 -12.81 40.51 23.29
CA VAL A 1018 -12.19 40.24 24.58
C VAL A 1018 -12.67 38.87 25.04
N ASP A 1019 -11.73 37.95 25.29
CA ASP A 1019 -12.01 36.57 25.71
C ASP A 1019 -13.02 35.81 24.81
N GLY A 1020 -13.00 36.07 23.50
CA GLY A 1020 -13.91 35.43 22.53
C GLY A 1020 -15.29 36.08 22.40
N ASP A 1021 -15.58 37.10 23.21
CA ASP A 1021 -16.83 37.86 23.19
C ASP A 1021 -16.69 39.25 22.56
N LEU A 1022 -17.78 39.74 21.98
CA LEU A 1022 -17.84 41.05 21.34
C LEU A 1022 -18.07 42.15 22.39
N TYR A 1023 -17.21 43.17 22.39
CA TYR A 1023 -17.28 44.36 23.23
C TYR A 1023 -17.30 45.63 22.37
N VAL A 1024 -17.74 46.74 22.98
CA VAL A 1024 -17.61 48.08 22.40
C VAL A 1024 -16.61 48.88 23.21
N MET A 1025 -15.58 49.38 22.55
CA MET A 1025 -14.63 50.35 23.11
C MET A 1025 -15.16 51.76 22.89
N ASP A 1026 -15.27 52.53 23.97
CA ASP A 1026 -15.62 53.94 23.95
C ASP A 1026 -14.35 54.80 24.00
N HIS A 1027 -14.05 55.49 22.91
CA HIS A 1027 -12.85 56.33 22.77
C HIS A 1027 -12.91 57.62 23.57
N HIS A 1028 -14.08 58.04 24.05
CA HIS A 1028 -14.20 59.21 24.93
C HIS A 1028 -13.93 58.87 26.40
N THR A 1029 -14.33 57.68 26.85
CA THR A 1029 -14.13 57.24 28.24
C THR A 1029 -12.92 56.34 28.43
N GLY A 1030 -12.41 55.72 27.36
CA GLY A 1030 -11.28 54.79 27.38
C GLY A 1030 -11.63 53.41 27.98
N HIS A 1031 -12.91 53.08 28.10
CA HIS A 1031 -13.39 51.84 28.70
C HIS A 1031 -14.09 50.93 27.68
N HIS A 1032 -13.87 49.63 27.81
CA HIS A 1032 -14.63 48.61 27.10
C HIS A 1032 -15.91 48.31 27.87
N ARG A 1033 -17.04 48.25 27.18
CA ARG A 1033 -18.34 47.88 27.74
C ARG A 1033 -18.98 46.76 26.92
N PRO A 1034 -19.68 45.82 27.56
CA PRO A 1034 -20.36 44.75 26.85
C PRO A 1034 -21.47 45.34 25.97
N VAL A 1035 -21.75 44.74 24.81
CA VAL A 1035 -22.76 45.25 23.87
C VAL A 1035 -24.18 45.26 24.49
N SER A 1036 -24.38 44.49 25.56
CA SER A 1036 -25.63 44.48 26.34
C SER A 1036 -25.94 45.82 27.02
N SER A 1037 -24.93 46.65 27.30
CA SER A 1037 -25.08 47.94 28.01
C SER A 1037 -25.32 49.15 27.11
N LEU A 1038 -25.44 48.97 25.80
CA LEU A 1038 -25.72 50.05 24.85
C LEU A 1038 -27.16 50.57 24.99
N SER A 1039 -27.35 51.88 24.81
CA SER A 1039 -28.68 52.49 24.72
C SER A 1039 -29.42 52.07 23.43
N GLY A 1040 -30.72 52.36 23.33
CA GLY A 1040 -31.52 51.97 22.16
C GLY A 1040 -31.06 52.59 20.83
N GLY A 1041 -30.49 53.80 20.85
CA GLY A 1041 -29.90 54.44 19.66
C GLY A 1041 -28.52 53.88 19.30
N GLU A 1042 -27.68 53.61 20.31
CA GLU A 1042 -26.33 53.02 20.12
C GLU A 1042 -26.41 51.56 19.66
N THR A 1043 -27.36 50.78 20.19
CA THR A 1043 -27.61 49.41 19.77
C THR A 1043 -28.00 49.37 18.29
N PHE A 1044 -28.82 50.32 17.83
CA PHE A 1044 -29.18 50.44 16.42
C PHE A 1044 -27.96 50.71 15.54
N LEU A 1045 -27.08 51.65 15.92
CA LEU A 1045 -25.85 51.92 15.16
C LEU A 1045 -24.87 50.74 15.17
N ALA A 1046 -24.74 50.03 16.28
CA ALA A 1046 -23.93 48.82 16.39
C ALA A 1046 -24.45 47.70 15.49
N SER A 1047 -25.76 47.41 15.57
CA SER A 1047 -26.44 46.44 14.70
C SER A 1047 -26.29 46.79 13.22
N LEU A 1048 -26.45 48.06 12.87
CA LEU A 1048 -26.29 48.55 11.50
C LEU A 1048 -24.84 48.39 10.99
N SER A 1049 -23.85 48.69 11.82
CA SER A 1049 -22.42 48.57 11.48
C SER A 1049 -22.00 47.12 11.19
N LEU A 1050 -22.48 46.18 11.99
CA LEU A 1050 -22.22 44.76 11.79
C LEU A 1050 -22.92 44.22 10.56
N ALA A 1051 -24.15 44.67 10.28
CA ALA A 1051 -24.83 44.30 9.05
C ALA A 1051 -24.06 44.70 7.79
N PHE A 1052 -23.48 45.91 7.76
CA PHE A 1052 -22.60 46.35 6.68
C PHE A 1052 -21.30 45.54 6.60
N ALA A 1053 -20.69 45.21 7.75
CA ALA A 1053 -19.49 44.38 7.82
C ALA A 1053 -19.71 42.96 7.30
N VAL A 1054 -20.80 42.32 7.72
CA VAL A 1054 -21.22 40.99 7.25
C VAL A 1054 -21.52 41.04 5.75
N ALA A 1055 -22.25 42.06 5.28
CA ALA A 1055 -22.52 42.23 3.85
C ALA A 1055 -21.23 42.40 3.02
N ASP A 1056 -20.21 43.08 3.55
CA ASP A 1056 -18.90 43.22 2.91
C ASP A 1056 -18.12 41.91 2.82
N ILE A 1057 -18.02 41.20 3.94
CA ILE A 1057 -17.30 39.92 4.01
C ILE A 1057 -17.99 38.88 3.13
N LEU A 1058 -19.33 38.83 3.15
CA LEU A 1058 -20.10 37.93 2.30
C LEU A 1058 -20.04 38.29 0.83
N SER A 1059 -19.89 39.57 0.46
CA SER A 1059 -19.81 39.98 -0.94
C SER A 1059 -18.60 39.39 -1.69
N GLN A 1060 -17.56 38.95 -0.98
CA GLN A 1060 -16.42 38.24 -1.58
C GLN A 1060 -16.79 36.80 -2.01
N ASN A 1061 -17.76 36.16 -1.34
CA ASN A 1061 -18.11 34.74 -1.53
C ASN A 1061 -19.55 34.48 -2.04
N ALA A 1062 -20.46 35.44 -1.87
CA ALA A 1062 -21.88 35.40 -2.23
C ALA A 1062 -22.29 36.66 -3.03
N PRO A 1063 -23.21 36.55 -4.01
CA PRO A 1063 -23.62 37.67 -4.83
C PRO A 1063 -24.68 38.54 -4.14
N LEU A 1064 -24.26 39.36 -3.19
CA LEU A 1064 -25.11 40.37 -2.53
C LEU A 1064 -24.96 41.72 -3.25
N GLU A 1065 -25.99 42.12 -4.01
CA GLU A 1065 -25.98 43.33 -4.84
C GLU A 1065 -27.01 44.37 -4.36
N SER A 1066 -27.82 44.05 -3.34
CA SER A 1066 -28.79 44.96 -2.74
C SER A 1066 -28.90 44.80 -1.22
N LEU A 1067 -29.17 45.89 -0.50
CA LEU A 1067 -29.42 45.94 0.94
C LEU A 1067 -30.65 46.83 1.24
N PHE A 1068 -31.58 46.34 2.05
CA PHE A 1068 -32.74 47.08 2.52
C PHE A 1068 -32.73 47.23 4.04
N ILE A 1069 -32.92 48.46 4.51
CA ILE A 1069 -32.84 48.81 5.93
C ILE A 1069 -34.22 49.28 6.39
N ASP A 1070 -34.88 48.53 7.27
CA ASP A 1070 -36.21 48.89 7.81
C ASP A 1070 -36.09 49.57 9.19
N GLU A 1071 -36.72 50.73 9.30
CA GLU A 1071 -36.89 51.62 10.46
C GLU A 1071 -36.16 51.31 11.79
N GLY A 1072 -35.36 52.30 12.22
CA GLY A 1072 -34.82 52.47 13.58
C GLY A 1072 -34.28 53.90 13.84
N PHE A 1073 -34.27 54.74 12.80
CA PHE A 1073 -33.76 56.11 12.85
C PHE A 1073 -34.55 57.10 13.71
N GLY A 1074 -35.74 56.72 14.20
CA GLY A 1074 -36.59 57.56 15.07
C GLY A 1074 -36.11 57.63 16.52
N SER A 1075 -35.31 56.66 16.98
CA SER A 1075 -34.67 56.67 18.31
C SER A 1075 -33.37 57.46 18.35
N LEU A 1076 -32.91 57.99 17.21
CA LEU A 1076 -31.70 58.79 17.08
C LEU A 1076 -31.99 60.27 17.33
N ASP A 1077 -31.08 60.92 18.05
CA ASP A 1077 -31.02 62.36 18.22
C ASP A 1077 -30.67 63.07 16.89
N ARG A 1078 -30.80 64.40 16.88
CA ARG A 1078 -30.69 65.20 15.66
C ARG A 1078 -29.26 65.22 15.10
N GLU A 1079 -28.24 65.28 15.96
CA GLU A 1079 -26.83 65.33 15.55
C GLU A 1079 -26.43 64.01 14.88
N THR A 1080 -26.81 62.88 15.47
CA THR A 1080 -26.54 61.55 14.92
C THR A 1080 -27.27 61.30 13.59
N ARG A 1081 -28.48 61.87 13.41
CA ARG A 1081 -29.20 61.86 12.11
C ARG A 1081 -28.55 62.72 11.04
N GLU A 1082 -27.82 63.77 11.41
CA GLU A 1082 -27.04 64.59 10.49
C GLU A 1082 -25.80 63.85 10.00
N SER A 1083 -25.02 63.26 10.91
CA SER A 1083 -23.86 62.37 10.63
C SER A 1083 -24.19 61.24 9.64
N LEU A 1084 -25.34 60.56 9.84
CA LEU A 1084 -25.79 59.49 8.93
C LEU A 1084 -25.95 59.96 7.48
N GLY A 1085 -26.32 61.22 7.25
CA GLY A 1085 -26.50 61.78 5.91
C GLY A 1085 -25.20 61.86 5.10
N GLU A 1086 -24.11 62.32 5.73
CA GLU A 1086 -22.80 62.39 5.09
C GLU A 1086 -22.26 60.99 4.79
N PHE A 1087 -22.47 60.05 5.71
CA PHE A 1087 -22.06 58.67 5.52
C PHE A 1087 -22.85 57.95 4.42
N PHE A 1088 -24.14 58.24 4.26
CA PHE A 1088 -24.95 57.72 3.16
C PHE A 1088 -24.41 58.15 1.78
N GLU A 1089 -23.91 59.38 1.65
CA GLU A 1089 -23.19 59.83 0.45
C GLU A 1089 -21.87 59.06 0.24
N ILE A 1090 -21.13 58.74 1.31
CA ILE A 1090 -19.92 57.92 1.22
C ILE A 1090 -20.25 56.50 0.73
N ILE A 1091 -21.29 55.85 1.27
CA ILE A 1091 -21.75 54.53 0.80
C ILE A 1091 -22.13 54.58 -0.68
N LYS A 1092 -22.88 55.60 -1.08
CA LYS A 1092 -23.31 55.81 -2.46
C LYS A 1092 -22.13 55.93 -3.43
N GLN A 1093 -21.00 56.50 -2.99
CA GLN A 1093 -19.79 56.64 -3.81
C GLN A 1093 -18.85 55.41 -3.75
N SER A 1094 -18.86 54.66 -2.65
CA SER A 1094 -17.92 53.57 -2.38
C SER A 1094 -18.46 52.17 -2.67
N THR A 1095 -19.77 52.00 -2.80
CA THR A 1095 -20.41 50.70 -3.02
C THR A 1095 -21.12 50.64 -4.38
N ASN A 1096 -20.82 49.62 -5.18
CA ASN A 1096 -21.55 49.33 -6.43
C ASN A 1096 -22.86 48.54 -6.14
N ARG A 1097 -23.50 48.81 -5.00
CA ARG A 1097 -24.66 48.07 -4.47
C ARG A 1097 -25.90 48.95 -4.48
N MET A 1098 -27.06 48.31 -4.64
CA MET A 1098 -28.36 48.99 -4.48
C MET A 1098 -28.70 49.08 -2.98
N VAL A 1099 -28.88 50.29 -2.45
CA VAL A 1099 -29.28 50.47 -1.03
C VAL A 1099 -30.64 51.16 -0.96
N GLY A 1100 -31.59 50.52 -0.27
CA GLY A 1100 -32.93 51.02 -0.02
C GLY A 1100 -33.19 51.25 1.46
N ILE A 1101 -33.56 52.47 1.84
CA ILE A 1101 -33.88 52.80 3.24
C ILE A 1101 -35.39 52.98 3.42
N ILE A 1102 -35.97 52.39 4.46
CA ILE A 1102 -37.39 52.55 4.79
C ILE A 1102 -37.50 53.44 6.02
N THR A 1103 -38.19 54.57 5.90
CA THR A 1103 -38.33 55.52 7.01
C THR A 1103 -39.66 56.26 6.99
N HIS A 1104 -40.14 56.68 8.16
CA HIS A 1104 -41.24 57.63 8.32
C HIS A 1104 -40.74 59.04 8.69
N VAL A 1105 -39.43 59.21 8.90
CA VAL A 1105 -38.80 60.48 9.29
C VAL A 1105 -38.57 61.34 8.05
N GLU A 1106 -39.21 62.50 7.99
CA GLU A 1106 -39.13 63.41 6.84
C GLU A 1106 -37.71 63.94 6.61
N ASP A 1107 -37.00 64.34 7.68
CA ASP A 1107 -35.63 64.86 7.61
C ASP A 1107 -34.63 63.91 6.94
N ILE A 1108 -34.84 62.60 7.04
CA ILE A 1108 -33.99 61.59 6.42
C ILE A 1108 -34.44 61.35 4.99
N ALA A 1109 -35.74 61.24 4.74
CA ALA A 1109 -36.27 60.98 3.42
C ALA A 1109 -35.96 62.10 2.42
N ASP A 1110 -35.90 63.36 2.88
CA ASP A 1110 -35.63 64.51 2.02
C ASP A 1110 -34.15 64.62 1.61
N LYS A 1111 -33.23 63.83 2.22
CA LYS A 1111 -31.83 63.72 1.80
C LYS A 1111 -31.63 62.83 0.56
N PHE A 1112 -32.66 62.08 0.14
CA PHE A 1112 -32.57 61.15 -0.99
C PHE A 1112 -33.20 61.76 -2.25
N SER A 1113 -32.45 61.78 -3.36
CA SER A 1113 -32.96 62.24 -4.66
C SER A 1113 -33.95 61.25 -5.28
N GLN A 1114 -33.72 59.95 -5.09
CA GLN A 1114 -34.60 58.88 -5.57
C GLN A 1114 -35.50 58.40 -4.42
N ARG A 1115 -36.82 58.34 -4.65
CA ARG A 1115 -37.76 57.95 -3.59
C ARG A 1115 -38.99 57.19 -4.09
N ILE A 1116 -39.49 56.30 -3.24
CA ILE A 1116 -40.75 55.58 -3.41
C ILE A 1116 -41.71 56.11 -2.35
N ASP A 1117 -42.64 56.98 -2.75
CA ASP A 1117 -43.65 57.56 -1.86
C ASP A 1117 -44.86 56.62 -1.77
N VAL A 1118 -45.17 56.15 -0.56
CA VAL A 1118 -46.31 55.29 -0.24
C VAL A 1118 -47.38 56.10 0.51
N GLU A 1119 -48.49 56.37 -0.17
CA GLU A 1119 -49.61 57.13 0.39
C GLU A 1119 -50.79 56.24 0.72
N LYS A 1120 -51.35 56.40 1.93
CA LYS A 1120 -52.55 55.68 2.37
C LYS A 1120 -53.81 56.39 1.88
N LYS A 1121 -54.64 55.71 1.08
CA LYS A 1121 -55.97 56.14 0.64
C LYS A 1121 -57.03 55.21 1.22
N GLY A 1122 -57.59 55.59 2.37
CA GLY A 1122 -58.59 54.79 3.09
C GLY A 1122 -58.03 53.43 3.54
N ALA A 1123 -58.65 52.34 3.05
CA ALA A 1123 -58.21 50.96 3.30
C ALA A 1123 -57.20 50.42 2.27
N SER A 1124 -56.69 51.27 1.38
CA SER A 1124 -55.70 50.93 0.34
C SER A 1124 -54.49 51.86 0.36
N ALA A 1125 -53.40 51.45 -0.27
CA ALA A 1125 -52.21 52.26 -0.49
C ALA A 1125 -51.93 52.47 -1.98
N THR A 1126 -51.37 53.63 -2.34
CA THR A 1126 -50.87 53.94 -3.69
C THR A 1126 -49.37 54.22 -3.66
N ILE A 1127 -48.66 53.75 -4.68
CA ILE A 1127 -47.20 53.91 -4.83
C ILE A 1127 -46.93 54.97 -5.90
N LYS A 1128 -46.02 55.91 -5.59
CA LYS A 1128 -45.45 56.84 -6.55
C LYS A 1128 -43.93 56.73 -6.50
N VAL A 1129 -43.32 56.36 -7.63
CA VAL A 1129 -41.85 56.28 -7.75
C VAL A 1129 -41.32 57.58 -8.34
N ILE A 1130 -40.26 58.10 -7.75
CA ILE A 1130 -39.51 59.29 -8.17
C ILE A 1130 -38.08 58.84 -8.41
N TYR A 1131 -37.67 58.93 -9.68
CA TYR A 1131 -36.39 58.42 -10.19
C TYR A 1131 -35.26 59.43 -10.09
#